data_AF-A0A7K7T239-F1
#
_entry.id   AF-A0A7K7T239-F1
#
_cell.length_a   1.000
_cell.length_b   1.000
_cell.length_c   1.000
_cell.angle_alpha   90.00
_cell.angle_beta   90.00
_cell.angle_gamma   90.00
#
_symmetry.space_group_name_H-M   'P 1'
#
loop_
_entity.id
_entity.type
_entity.pdbx_description
1 polymer ?
#
loop_
_entity_poly.entity_id
_entity_poly.type
_entity_poly.pdbx_seq_one_letter_code
_entity_poly.pdbx_strand_id
1 'polypeptide(L)'
;LLPFGLFIGEMLQKRGLLWLAIIITLWVSSNAQDGDKEEETTFDLLQVSNINRKTVGAKLFRGPDPTIPAYRFIRFDHIPPCKPEKLKKIVKLIRQNEGFILSATLRQDRQSRGTILALEGPGISERQFEIISNGRANTLDLIYWVDGFQNVISLEDVDLADSQWKNLTMQITGENYNLYVGCDLIDSFILEEPFYEQLKAENSRLYVAKGSIRENHFRGLLQNIQLIFDTSIEDVLRKKGCQRSQSTEVNTINESTEILHLSPAVTTEYVGEKPGKAEFCDRSCEELGSMFTELTGLRIVVNNLADNLQKVSEENQIMWELIGPNKTLKNQSVCWQDGRVFADNESWIVDSCTKCTCQGSKIVCHQITCPAVSCADPSFVEGECCPVCSHSDDSEEGWSPWSDWTKCSVTCGSGTQMRGRSCDVTRSACTGPHIQTRMCSFKKCDHRIRQDGGWSHWSPWSSCSVTCGVGNITRIRLCNSPIPQMGGKNCVGNGRETEKCEKVPCPVNGQWGPWSPWSACTVTCGGGIRERSRLCNSPEPQYGGKPCVGDTRQHDMCNKKDCPIGWYLVILYSVGVIINTVISLMGSYELTLQKSANYIFVCEPENPCKDKTHSCHKSAECIYLGHFSDPMYKCECRTGYAGDGRICGEDSDLDGWPNNNLVCAANATYHCVK
;
A
#
# COMPACT_ATOMS: atom_id res chain seq x y z
N LEU A 1 -38.81 6.40 -98.65
CA LEU A 1 -39.96 6.03 -97.80
C LEU A 1 -39.40 5.48 -96.48
N LEU A 2 -39.62 6.23 -95.40
CA LEU A 2 -39.30 5.96 -93.99
C LEU A 2 -40.09 4.74 -93.43
N PRO A 3 -39.82 4.23 -92.21
CA PRO A 3 -38.53 3.93 -91.57
C PRO A 3 -38.47 2.46 -91.06
N PHE A 4 -37.25 1.92 -90.92
CA PHE A 4 -36.99 0.63 -90.27
C PHE A 4 -36.60 0.88 -88.80
N GLY A 5 -37.51 0.60 -87.87
CA GLY A 5 -37.30 0.66 -86.42
C GLY A 5 -38.39 -0.12 -85.71
N LEU A 6 -38.01 -0.85 -84.66
CA LEU A 6 -38.82 -1.74 -83.79
C LEU A 6 -39.08 -3.14 -84.35
N PHE A 7 -38.26 -4.12 -83.97
CA PHE A 7 -38.71 -5.47 -83.56
C PHE A 7 -37.52 -6.30 -82.97
N ILE A 8 -36.75 -5.70 -82.06
CA ILE A 8 -35.84 -6.43 -81.14
C ILE A 8 -35.97 -5.74 -79.78
N GLY A 9 -37.10 -5.97 -79.09
CA GLY A 9 -37.42 -5.27 -77.85
C GLY A 9 -38.14 -6.09 -76.78
N GLU A 10 -38.81 -7.19 -77.12
CA GLU A 10 -39.71 -7.87 -76.15
C GLU A 10 -39.40 -9.35 -75.86
N MET A 11 -38.24 -9.87 -76.30
CA MET A 11 -37.78 -11.23 -75.96
C MET A 11 -36.57 -11.27 -75.00
N LEU A 12 -36.03 -10.10 -74.62
CA LEU A 12 -34.88 -9.97 -73.71
C LEU A 12 -35.21 -9.41 -72.32
N GLN A 13 -36.47 -9.07 -72.03
CA GLN A 13 -36.84 -8.47 -70.73
C GLN A 13 -37.48 -9.45 -69.74
N LYS A 14 -38.08 -10.57 -70.20
CA LYS A 14 -38.69 -11.58 -69.30
C LYS A 14 -37.74 -12.69 -68.84
N ARG A 15 -36.58 -12.88 -69.48
CA ARG A 15 -35.53 -13.80 -69.01
C ARG A 15 -34.59 -13.19 -67.97
N GLY A 16 -34.41 -11.86 -67.98
CA GLY A 16 -33.64 -11.15 -66.96
C GLY A 16 -34.35 -11.08 -65.60
N LEU A 17 -35.67 -10.91 -65.59
CA LEU A 17 -36.46 -10.79 -64.36
C LEU A 17 -36.62 -12.13 -63.61
N LEU A 18 -36.67 -13.27 -64.31
CA LEU A 18 -36.71 -14.58 -63.63
C LEU A 18 -35.35 -14.97 -63.05
N TRP A 19 -34.24 -14.63 -63.73
CA TRP A 19 -32.89 -14.83 -63.19
C TRP A 19 -32.59 -13.89 -62.03
N LEU A 20 -33.06 -12.63 -62.07
CA LEU A 20 -32.99 -11.73 -60.93
C LEU A 20 -33.86 -12.19 -59.77
N ALA A 21 -35.06 -12.74 -60.01
CA ALA A 21 -35.90 -13.28 -58.93
C ALA A 21 -35.30 -14.57 -58.32
N ILE A 22 -34.63 -15.42 -59.11
CA ILE A 22 -33.93 -16.61 -58.60
C ILE A 22 -32.65 -16.21 -57.86
N ILE A 23 -31.92 -15.19 -58.32
CA ILE A 23 -30.77 -14.64 -57.59
C ILE A 23 -31.22 -13.92 -56.32
N ILE A 24 -32.33 -13.17 -56.34
CA ILE A 24 -32.88 -12.51 -55.15
C ILE A 24 -33.46 -13.54 -54.18
N THR A 25 -34.10 -14.62 -54.63
CA THR A 25 -34.55 -15.69 -53.72
C THR A 25 -33.40 -16.54 -53.19
N LEU A 26 -32.34 -16.79 -53.97
CA LEU A 26 -31.09 -17.38 -53.48
C LEU A 26 -30.30 -16.44 -52.55
N TRP A 27 -30.41 -15.12 -52.73
CA TRP A 27 -29.86 -14.12 -51.80
C TRP A 27 -30.71 -13.94 -50.54
N VAL A 28 -32.04 -14.06 -50.64
CA VAL A 28 -32.98 -13.94 -49.50
C VAL A 28 -33.02 -15.23 -48.66
N SER A 29 -32.70 -16.40 -49.22
CA SER A 29 -32.47 -17.63 -48.43
C SER A 29 -31.04 -17.75 -47.88
N SER A 30 -30.14 -16.81 -48.20
CA SER A 30 -28.77 -16.76 -47.66
C SER A 30 -28.59 -15.73 -46.53
N ASN A 31 -29.59 -14.85 -46.31
CA ASN A 31 -29.58 -13.81 -45.28
C ASN A 31 -30.72 -13.96 -44.26
N ALA A 32 -31.05 -15.21 -43.92
CA ALA A 32 -31.88 -15.54 -42.77
C ALA A 32 -31.03 -16.26 -41.71
N GLN A 33 -30.00 -15.56 -41.23
CA GLN A 33 -29.37 -15.78 -39.94
C GLN A 33 -28.67 -14.47 -39.51
N ASP A 34 -29.45 -13.39 -39.50
CA ASP A 34 -29.16 -12.25 -38.63
C ASP A 34 -29.69 -12.62 -37.24
N GLY A 35 -29.05 -13.62 -36.63
CA GLY A 35 -29.00 -13.72 -35.18
C GLY A 35 -27.91 -12.76 -34.76
N ASP A 36 -28.23 -11.86 -33.83
CA ASP A 36 -27.35 -10.87 -33.20
C ASP A 36 -25.87 -11.11 -33.52
N LYS A 37 -25.26 -10.22 -34.28
CA LYS A 37 -23.79 -10.13 -34.32
C LYS A 37 -23.34 -9.62 -32.96
N GLU A 38 -23.42 -10.48 -31.95
CA GLU A 38 -22.61 -10.38 -30.75
C GLU A 38 -21.17 -10.26 -31.25
N GLU A 39 -20.54 -9.12 -30.97
CA GLU A 39 -19.13 -8.96 -31.23
C GLU A 39 -18.40 -10.04 -30.45
N GLU A 40 -17.97 -11.10 -31.13
CA GLU A 40 -17.21 -12.19 -30.48
C GLU A 40 -15.94 -11.60 -29.85
N THR A 41 -15.94 -11.50 -28.52
CA THR A 41 -14.89 -10.92 -27.65
C THR A 41 -13.96 -11.97 -27.06
N THR A 42 -14.23 -13.26 -27.29
CA THR A 42 -13.40 -14.38 -26.80
C THR A 42 -13.02 -15.31 -27.94
N PHE A 43 -11.74 -15.63 -28.06
CA PHE A 43 -11.19 -16.45 -29.14
C PHE A 43 -10.44 -17.66 -28.59
N ASP A 44 -11.00 -18.87 -28.78
CA ASP A 44 -10.27 -20.11 -28.54
C ASP A 44 -9.22 -20.33 -29.64
N LEU A 45 -7.95 -20.23 -29.26
CA LEU A 45 -6.80 -20.30 -30.17
C LEU A 45 -6.61 -21.68 -30.81
N LEU A 46 -7.04 -22.75 -30.15
CA LEU A 46 -6.99 -24.10 -30.73
C LEU A 46 -8.06 -24.24 -31.80
N GLN A 47 -9.27 -23.71 -31.56
CA GLN A 47 -10.39 -23.74 -32.50
C GLN A 47 -10.14 -22.84 -33.73
N VAL A 48 -9.72 -21.59 -33.54
CA VAL A 48 -9.47 -20.65 -34.66
C VAL A 48 -8.28 -21.07 -35.53
N SER A 49 -7.33 -21.84 -34.97
CA SER A 49 -6.21 -22.43 -35.71
C SER A 49 -6.58 -23.78 -36.36
N ASN A 50 -7.81 -24.27 -36.18
CA ASN A 50 -8.27 -25.58 -36.66
C ASN A 50 -7.40 -26.75 -36.15
N ILE A 51 -6.94 -26.67 -34.90
CA ILE A 51 -6.22 -27.74 -34.22
C ILE A 51 -7.26 -28.73 -33.70
N ASN A 52 -7.29 -29.91 -34.30
CA ASN A 52 -8.27 -30.96 -34.01
C ASN A 52 -7.61 -32.35 -34.07
N ARG A 53 -8.40 -33.41 -33.85
CA ARG A 53 -7.92 -34.81 -33.90
C ARG A 53 -7.23 -35.24 -35.21
N LYS A 54 -7.44 -34.52 -36.31
CA LYS A 54 -6.83 -34.79 -37.63
C LYS A 54 -5.54 -34.00 -37.85
N THR A 55 -5.20 -33.07 -36.97
CA THR A 55 -4.00 -32.23 -37.11
C THR A 55 -2.74 -33.09 -36.94
N VAL A 56 -1.95 -33.22 -38.00
CA VAL A 56 -0.73 -34.05 -38.03
C VAL A 56 0.29 -33.67 -36.93
N GLY A 57 0.34 -32.37 -36.61
CA GLY A 57 1.21 -31.78 -35.59
C GLY A 57 0.78 -32.01 -34.14
N ALA A 58 -0.43 -32.47 -33.88
CA ALA A 58 -1.02 -32.52 -32.54
C ALA A 58 -1.74 -33.86 -32.27
N LYS A 59 -1.59 -34.40 -31.06
CA LYS A 59 -2.27 -35.62 -30.61
C LYS A 59 -3.26 -35.27 -29.51
N LEU A 60 -4.48 -35.81 -29.61
CA LEU A 60 -5.56 -35.58 -28.66
C LEU A 60 -5.35 -36.34 -27.34
N PHE A 61 -5.65 -35.69 -26.21
CA PHE A 61 -5.64 -36.21 -24.85
C PHE A 61 -6.84 -35.67 -24.05
N ARG A 62 -7.10 -36.26 -22.87
CA ARG A 62 -8.06 -35.74 -21.90
C ARG A 62 -7.35 -34.78 -20.94
N GLY A 63 -7.96 -33.63 -20.67
CA GLY A 63 -7.48 -32.66 -19.69
C GLY A 63 -8.37 -32.61 -18.44
N PRO A 64 -8.15 -31.61 -17.56
CA PRO A 64 -8.98 -31.36 -16.38
C PRO A 64 -10.44 -31.13 -16.73
N ASP A 65 -10.71 -30.39 -17.81
CA ASP A 65 -12.06 -30.28 -18.36
C ASP A 65 -12.35 -31.47 -19.28
N PRO A 66 -13.34 -32.33 -18.98
CA PRO A 66 -13.68 -33.48 -19.81
C PRO A 66 -14.43 -33.10 -21.09
N THR A 67 -15.00 -31.89 -21.16
CA THR A 67 -15.80 -31.40 -22.30
C THR A 67 -14.93 -30.77 -23.39
N ILE A 68 -13.74 -30.29 -23.02
CA ILE A 68 -12.79 -29.64 -23.94
C ILE A 68 -11.62 -30.60 -24.24
N PRO A 69 -11.16 -30.72 -25.49
CA PRO A 69 -9.99 -31.54 -25.82
C PRO A 69 -8.67 -30.91 -25.35
N ALA A 70 -7.74 -31.73 -24.83
CA ALA A 70 -6.36 -31.34 -24.61
C ALA A 70 -5.45 -31.87 -25.73
N TYR A 71 -4.36 -31.17 -26.04
CA TYR A 71 -3.45 -31.55 -27.13
C TYR A 71 -2.00 -31.63 -26.68
N ARG A 72 -1.29 -32.68 -27.14
CA ARG A 72 0.17 -32.79 -27.12
C ARG A 72 0.72 -32.49 -28.51
N PHE A 73 1.64 -31.54 -28.60
CA PHE A 73 2.27 -31.18 -29.88
C PHE A 73 3.49 -32.05 -30.14
N ILE A 74 3.57 -32.61 -31.34
CA ILE A 74 4.58 -33.63 -31.72
C ILE A 74 5.35 -33.27 -33.00
N ARG A 75 4.72 -32.56 -33.95
CA ARG A 75 5.35 -32.14 -35.21
C ARG A 75 5.05 -30.67 -35.47
N PHE A 76 5.92 -29.80 -34.94
CA PHE A 76 5.72 -28.35 -34.90
C PHE A 76 5.70 -27.68 -36.28
N ASP A 77 6.33 -28.29 -37.29
CA ASP A 77 6.27 -27.85 -38.69
C ASP A 77 4.88 -28.02 -39.31
N HIS A 78 4.04 -28.88 -38.73
CA HIS A 78 2.68 -29.19 -39.18
C HIS A 78 1.60 -28.60 -38.27
N ILE A 79 1.95 -27.64 -37.42
CA ILE A 79 0.98 -26.89 -36.62
C ILE A 79 0.44 -25.74 -37.49
N PRO A 80 -0.87 -25.71 -37.79
CA PRO A 80 -1.46 -24.61 -38.54
C PRO A 80 -1.44 -23.31 -37.71
N PRO A 81 -1.18 -22.15 -38.33
CA PRO A 81 -1.37 -20.86 -37.67
C PRO A 81 -2.87 -20.53 -37.53
N CYS A 82 -3.18 -19.53 -36.72
CA CYS A 82 -4.51 -18.92 -36.66
C CYS A 82 -4.97 -18.46 -38.06
N LYS A 83 -6.25 -18.65 -38.37
CA LYS A 83 -6.84 -18.18 -39.63
C LYS A 83 -6.60 -16.68 -39.82
N PRO A 84 -6.14 -16.21 -41.00
CA PRO A 84 -5.82 -14.81 -41.24
C PRO A 84 -6.95 -13.83 -40.90
N GLU A 85 -8.20 -14.18 -41.22
CA GLU A 85 -9.36 -13.32 -40.93
C GLU A 85 -9.62 -13.16 -39.42
N LYS A 86 -9.40 -14.23 -38.65
CA LYS A 86 -9.51 -14.18 -37.18
C LYS A 86 -8.32 -13.44 -36.58
N LEU A 87 -7.11 -13.62 -37.12
CA LEU A 87 -5.92 -12.88 -36.68
C LEU A 87 -6.08 -11.37 -36.85
N LYS A 88 -6.59 -10.91 -38.00
CA LYS A 88 -6.90 -9.49 -38.21
C LYS A 88 -7.84 -8.93 -37.15
N LYS A 89 -8.90 -9.68 -36.80
CA LYS A 89 -9.84 -9.29 -35.74
C LYS A 89 -9.17 -9.26 -34.36
N ILE A 90 -8.38 -10.27 -34.02
CA ILE A 90 -7.63 -10.35 -32.74
C ILE A 90 -6.69 -9.15 -32.59
N VAL A 91 -5.84 -8.87 -33.58
CA VAL A 91 -4.89 -7.74 -33.50
C VAL A 91 -5.61 -6.40 -33.44
N LYS A 92 -6.75 -6.26 -34.13
CA LYS A 92 -7.60 -5.07 -34.03
C LYS A 92 -8.11 -4.88 -32.59
N LEU A 93 -8.64 -5.94 -31.96
CA LEU A 93 -9.13 -5.88 -30.58
C LEU A 93 -8.00 -5.64 -29.57
N ILE A 94 -6.82 -6.22 -29.78
CA ILE A 94 -5.64 -5.95 -28.94
C ILE A 94 -5.31 -4.46 -28.92
N ARG A 95 -5.36 -3.79 -30.08
CA ARG A 95 -5.13 -2.34 -30.16
C ARG A 95 -6.27 -1.51 -29.56
N GLN A 96 -7.51 -1.93 -29.77
CA GLN A 96 -8.68 -1.20 -29.26
C GLN A 96 -8.81 -1.26 -27.73
N ASN A 97 -8.40 -2.37 -27.12
CA ASN A 97 -8.45 -2.60 -25.68
C ASN A 97 -7.11 -2.36 -24.98
N GLU A 98 -6.14 -1.77 -25.68
CA GLU A 98 -4.80 -1.52 -25.14
C GLU A 98 -4.17 -2.78 -24.51
N GLY A 99 -4.42 -3.95 -25.10
CA GLY A 99 -4.02 -5.23 -24.52
C GLY A 99 -5.01 -6.38 -24.71
N PHE A 100 -4.81 -7.46 -23.94
CA PHE A 100 -5.62 -8.66 -23.92
C PHE A 100 -5.44 -9.46 -22.63
N ILE A 101 -6.42 -10.32 -22.32
CA ILE A 101 -6.30 -11.36 -21.29
C ILE A 101 -6.11 -12.71 -21.98
N LEU A 102 -5.02 -13.42 -21.65
CA LEU A 102 -4.77 -14.80 -22.07
C LEU A 102 -5.14 -15.75 -20.93
N SER A 103 -6.11 -16.63 -21.18
CA SER A 103 -6.45 -17.74 -20.30
C SER A 103 -5.96 -19.05 -20.93
N ALA A 104 -5.22 -19.88 -20.19
CA ALA A 104 -4.75 -21.17 -20.70
C ALA A 104 -4.72 -22.23 -19.60
N THR A 105 -5.02 -23.48 -19.94
CA THR A 105 -4.80 -24.63 -19.04
C THR A 105 -3.66 -25.48 -19.59
N LEU A 106 -2.58 -25.63 -18.82
CA LEU A 106 -1.37 -26.27 -19.30
C LEU A 106 -0.82 -27.29 -18.30
N ARG A 107 -0.19 -28.34 -18.83
CA ARG A 107 0.62 -29.28 -18.07
C ARG A 107 1.96 -29.43 -18.77
N GLN A 108 2.98 -28.76 -18.25
CA GLN A 108 4.28 -28.66 -18.89
C GLN A 108 5.25 -29.71 -18.34
N ASP A 109 6.06 -30.29 -19.23
CA ASP A 109 7.07 -31.28 -18.85
C ASP A 109 8.13 -30.60 -17.95
N ARG A 110 8.64 -31.31 -16.94
CA ARG A 110 9.55 -30.75 -15.93
C ARG A 110 10.78 -30.07 -16.54
N GLN A 111 11.11 -28.87 -16.05
CA GLN A 111 12.28 -28.09 -16.48
C GLN A 111 12.35 -27.84 -18.00
N SER A 112 11.22 -27.94 -18.70
CA SER A 112 11.16 -27.62 -20.12
C SER A 112 10.94 -26.12 -20.31
N ARG A 113 11.49 -25.58 -21.40
CA ARG A 113 11.19 -24.22 -21.89
C ARG A 113 10.21 -24.36 -23.05
N GLY A 114 9.10 -23.65 -23.01
CA GLY A 114 7.99 -23.87 -23.94
C GLY A 114 7.20 -22.60 -24.23
N THR A 115 7.13 -22.25 -25.52
CA THR A 115 6.34 -21.13 -26.03
C THR A 115 4.86 -21.46 -26.01
N ILE A 116 4.06 -20.70 -25.28
CA ILE A 116 2.61 -20.87 -25.19
C ILE A 116 1.94 -20.26 -26.43
N LEU A 117 2.31 -19.01 -26.73
CA LEU A 117 1.74 -18.19 -27.80
C LEU A 117 2.83 -17.36 -28.46
N ALA A 118 2.79 -17.24 -29.78
CA ALA A 118 3.74 -16.41 -30.52
C ALA A 118 3.09 -15.79 -31.77
N LEU A 119 3.39 -14.51 -32.01
CA LEU A 119 3.03 -13.81 -33.24
C LEU A 119 4.27 -13.58 -34.08
N GLU A 120 4.35 -14.27 -35.22
CA GLU A 120 5.36 -14.03 -36.25
C GLU A 120 4.91 -12.83 -37.11
N GLY A 121 5.84 -11.91 -37.37
CA GLY A 121 5.66 -10.73 -38.20
C GLY A 121 5.68 -11.00 -39.70
N PRO A 122 5.60 -9.94 -40.52
CA PRO A 122 5.59 -10.03 -41.97
C PRO A 122 6.98 -10.42 -42.52
N GLY A 123 7.33 -11.70 -42.44
CA GLY A 123 8.61 -12.23 -42.93
C GLY A 123 8.93 -13.62 -42.37
N ILE A 124 9.96 -14.29 -42.90
CA ILE A 124 10.49 -15.50 -42.28
C ILE A 124 11.45 -15.03 -41.17
N SER A 125 11.09 -15.30 -39.91
CA SER A 125 11.91 -15.15 -38.68
C SER A 125 11.80 -13.86 -37.85
N GLU A 126 11.06 -12.83 -38.28
CA GLU A 126 10.81 -11.66 -37.41
C GLU A 126 9.60 -11.94 -36.52
N ARG A 127 9.76 -11.91 -35.20
CA ARG A 127 8.65 -12.08 -34.24
C ARG A 127 8.24 -10.73 -33.70
N GLN A 128 6.96 -10.57 -33.42
CA GLN A 128 6.39 -9.36 -32.86
C GLN A 128 6.21 -9.50 -31.36
N PHE A 129 5.75 -10.66 -30.90
CA PHE A 129 5.83 -11.07 -29.50
C PHE A 129 5.82 -12.60 -29.35
N GLU A 130 6.31 -13.07 -28.22
CA GLU A 130 6.38 -14.47 -27.82
C GLU A 130 6.24 -14.60 -26.30
N ILE A 131 5.34 -15.49 -25.84
CA ILE A 131 5.14 -15.80 -24.42
C ILE A 131 5.71 -17.19 -24.16
N ILE A 132 6.70 -17.29 -23.27
CA ILE A 132 7.47 -18.51 -23.01
C ILE A 132 7.40 -18.86 -21.54
N SER A 133 6.95 -20.06 -21.22
CA SER A 133 7.17 -20.62 -19.88
C SER A 133 8.53 -21.29 -19.83
N ASN A 134 9.43 -20.77 -18.99
CA ASN A 134 10.80 -21.21 -18.85
C ASN A 134 10.99 -21.99 -17.54
N GLY A 135 10.69 -23.29 -17.58
CA GLY A 135 10.80 -24.17 -16.42
C GLY A 135 12.22 -24.38 -15.87
N ARG A 136 13.27 -23.94 -16.59
CA ARG A 136 14.65 -24.00 -16.09
C ARG A 136 14.99 -22.82 -15.19
N ALA A 137 14.48 -21.64 -15.55
CA ALA A 137 14.66 -20.41 -14.77
C ALA A 137 13.52 -20.18 -13.77
N ASN A 138 12.47 -21.01 -13.82
CA ASN A 138 11.22 -20.82 -13.09
C ASN A 138 10.49 -19.50 -13.42
N THR A 139 10.54 -19.09 -14.69
CA THR A 139 9.99 -17.81 -15.13
C THR A 139 8.89 -17.96 -16.19
N LEU A 140 8.04 -16.94 -16.31
CA LEU A 140 7.21 -16.71 -17.48
C LEU A 140 7.75 -15.47 -18.22
N ASP A 141 8.30 -15.69 -19.41
CA ASP A 141 8.95 -14.65 -20.21
C ASP A 141 7.96 -14.08 -21.24
N LEU A 142 7.76 -12.77 -21.23
CA LEU A 142 7.18 -12.01 -22.34
C LEU A 142 8.32 -11.39 -23.14
N ILE A 143 8.45 -11.82 -24.39
CA ILE A 143 9.42 -11.28 -25.35
C ILE A 143 8.64 -10.51 -26.41
N TYR A 144 9.00 -9.26 -26.65
CA TYR A 144 8.38 -8.46 -27.71
C TYR A 144 9.42 -7.60 -28.40
N TRP A 145 9.08 -7.13 -29.60
CA TRP A 145 9.97 -6.32 -30.42
C TRP A 145 9.34 -4.95 -30.66
N VAL A 146 10.07 -3.89 -30.30
CA VAL A 146 9.70 -2.49 -30.51
C VAL A 146 10.87 -1.80 -31.20
N ASP A 147 10.61 -1.11 -32.31
CA ASP A 147 11.63 -0.41 -33.12
C ASP A 147 12.85 -1.28 -33.51
N GLY A 148 12.64 -2.58 -33.68
CA GLY A 148 13.69 -3.56 -34.01
C GLY A 148 14.54 -4.01 -32.82
N PHE A 149 14.30 -3.49 -31.62
CA PHE A 149 14.93 -3.93 -30.38
C PHE A 149 14.09 -5.01 -29.71
N GLN A 150 14.76 -6.03 -29.19
CA GLN A 150 14.13 -7.10 -28.43
C GLN A 150 14.05 -6.71 -26.96
N ASN A 151 12.83 -6.70 -26.43
CA ASN A 151 12.55 -6.53 -25.01
C ASN A 151 12.18 -7.89 -24.40
N VAL A 152 12.68 -8.16 -23.20
CA VAL A 152 12.44 -9.41 -22.47
C VAL A 152 12.06 -9.06 -21.05
N ILE A 153 10.87 -9.49 -20.65
CA ILE A 153 10.35 -9.34 -19.30
C ILE A 153 10.11 -10.73 -18.75
N SER A 154 10.63 -11.02 -17.57
CA SER A 154 10.53 -12.33 -16.93
C SER A 154 9.86 -12.18 -15.58
N LEU A 155 8.68 -12.78 -15.43
CA LEU A 155 8.02 -12.93 -14.13
C LEU A 155 8.62 -14.14 -13.43
N GLU A 156 9.03 -13.98 -12.17
CA GLU A 156 9.79 -15.00 -11.41
C GLU A 156 8.88 -15.88 -10.53
N ASP A 157 9.40 -17.01 -10.04
CA ASP A 157 8.73 -17.91 -9.09
C ASP A 157 7.33 -18.44 -9.51
N VAL A 158 7.16 -18.79 -10.79
CA VAL A 158 5.83 -19.15 -11.35
C VAL A 158 5.43 -20.62 -11.19
N ASP A 159 6.39 -21.55 -11.11
CA ASP A 159 6.16 -22.99 -10.89
C ASP A 159 5.22 -23.68 -11.91
N LEU A 160 5.25 -23.27 -13.19
CA LEU A 160 4.41 -23.86 -14.26
C LEU A 160 4.90 -25.22 -14.76
N ALA A 161 6.20 -25.48 -14.69
CA ALA A 161 6.85 -26.64 -15.29
C ALA A 161 7.11 -27.77 -14.28
N ASP A 162 6.08 -28.18 -13.54
CA ASP A 162 6.14 -29.24 -12.52
C ASP A 162 5.50 -30.57 -12.97
N SER A 163 4.97 -30.61 -14.20
CA SER A 163 4.16 -31.70 -14.78
C SER A 163 2.82 -31.95 -14.09
N GLN A 164 2.28 -30.94 -13.42
CA GLN A 164 0.89 -30.86 -12.97
C GLN A 164 0.08 -29.95 -13.89
N TRP A 165 -1.25 -30.07 -13.82
CA TRP A 165 -2.14 -29.15 -14.51
C TRP A 165 -2.20 -27.82 -13.76
N LYS A 166 -1.99 -26.73 -14.50
CA LYS A 166 -2.06 -25.36 -14.00
C LYS A 166 -3.05 -24.56 -14.85
N ASN A 167 -3.79 -23.70 -14.18
CA ASN A 167 -4.70 -22.76 -14.83
C ASN A 167 -4.04 -21.38 -14.82
N LEU A 168 -3.62 -20.94 -15.99
CA LEU A 168 -2.92 -19.68 -16.23
C LEU A 168 -3.95 -18.62 -16.62
N THR A 169 -3.92 -17.45 -15.97
CA THR A 169 -4.59 -16.24 -16.44
C THR A 169 -3.57 -15.11 -16.46
N MET A 170 -3.32 -14.56 -17.63
CA MET A 170 -2.32 -13.53 -17.85
C MET A 170 -3.01 -12.30 -18.42
N GLN A 171 -2.84 -11.16 -17.77
CA GLN A 171 -3.41 -9.88 -18.20
C GLN A 171 -2.29 -8.99 -18.70
N ILE A 172 -2.39 -8.53 -19.94
CA ILE A 172 -1.56 -7.47 -20.49
C ILE A 172 -2.53 -6.38 -20.90
N THR A 173 -2.69 -5.31 -20.12
CA THR A 173 -3.64 -4.21 -20.41
C THR A 173 -3.07 -2.89 -19.93
N GLY A 174 -3.02 -1.89 -20.81
CA GLY A 174 -2.26 -0.67 -20.56
C GLY A 174 -0.79 -1.03 -20.30
N GLU A 175 -0.25 -0.50 -19.21
CA GLU A 175 1.11 -0.82 -18.77
C GLU A 175 1.19 -2.08 -17.89
N ASN A 176 0.06 -2.67 -17.51
CA ASN A 176 0.07 -3.77 -16.53
C ASN A 176 0.27 -5.13 -17.19
N TYR A 177 1.30 -5.86 -16.76
CA TYR A 177 1.53 -7.27 -17.05
C TYR A 177 1.38 -8.11 -15.78
N ASN A 178 0.18 -8.66 -15.56
CA ASN A 178 -0.17 -9.44 -14.37
C ASN A 178 -0.31 -10.92 -14.67
N LEU A 179 0.15 -11.76 -13.74
CA LEU A 179 0.10 -13.19 -13.87
C LEU A 179 -0.61 -13.85 -12.68
N TYR A 180 -1.68 -14.58 -12.99
CA TYR A 180 -2.42 -15.38 -12.03
C TYR A 180 -2.26 -16.87 -12.35
N VAL A 181 -2.01 -17.67 -11.32
CA VAL A 181 -2.03 -19.14 -11.40
C VAL A 181 -3.11 -19.65 -10.45
N GLY A 182 -4.15 -20.27 -11.00
CA GLY A 182 -5.36 -20.56 -10.23
C GLY A 182 -6.12 -19.27 -9.92
N CYS A 183 -6.18 -18.91 -8.63
CA CYS A 183 -6.81 -17.68 -8.13
C CYS A 183 -5.81 -16.69 -7.52
N ASP A 184 -4.52 -17.06 -7.46
CA ASP A 184 -3.49 -16.28 -6.79
C ASP A 184 -2.75 -15.42 -7.81
N LEU A 185 -2.55 -14.14 -7.48
CA LEU A 185 -1.62 -13.27 -8.20
C LEU A 185 -0.21 -13.71 -7.83
N ILE A 186 0.54 -14.19 -8.82
CA ILE A 186 1.90 -14.69 -8.63
C ILE A 186 2.90 -13.54 -8.72
N ASP A 187 2.79 -12.74 -9.79
CA ASP A 187 3.69 -11.63 -10.06
C ASP A 187 3.02 -10.59 -10.96
N SER A 188 3.55 -9.36 -10.95
CA SER A 188 3.08 -8.23 -11.73
C SER A 188 4.25 -7.35 -12.15
N PHE A 189 4.22 -6.88 -13.39
CA PHE A 189 5.23 -6.00 -13.96
C PHE A 189 4.56 -4.82 -14.68
N ILE A 190 5.19 -3.64 -14.67
CA ILE A 190 4.73 -2.45 -15.39
C ILE A 190 5.59 -2.28 -16.64
N LEU A 191 4.98 -2.41 -17.81
CA LEU A 191 5.62 -2.22 -19.12
C LEU A 191 5.99 -0.74 -19.30
N GLU A 192 7.26 -0.46 -19.60
CA GLU A 192 7.73 0.91 -19.90
C GLU A 192 7.13 1.45 -21.21
N GLU A 193 6.81 0.57 -22.17
CA GLU A 193 6.29 0.94 -23.48
C GLU A 193 5.18 -0.02 -23.98
N PRO A 194 4.08 0.51 -24.57
CA PRO A 194 2.97 -0.30 -25.08
C PRO A 194 3.28 -0.99 -26.41
N PHE A 195 3.73 -2.25 -26.35
CA PHE A 195 4.10 -3.01 -27.56
C PHE A 195 2.91 -3.34 -28.48
N TYR A 196 1.68 -3.32 -27.96
CA TYR A 196 0.47 -3.73 -28.69
C TYR A 196 0.11 -2.79 -29.85
N GLU A 197 0.50 -1.51 -29.78
CA GLU A 197 0.26 -0.54 -30.85
C GLU A 197 0.97 -0.92 -32.15
N GLN A 198 2.16 -1.52 -32.02
CA GLN A 198 3.03 -1.85 -33.15
C GLN A 198 2.67 -3.18 -33.82
N LEU A 199 1.73 -3.96 -33.25
CA LEU A 199 1.37 -5.29 -33.75
C LEU A 199 0.65 -5.25 -35.11
N LYS A 200 1.22 -5.93 -36.09
CA LYS A 200 0.69 -6.06 -37.45
C LYS A 200 0.03 -7.42 -37.64
N ALA A 201 -1.13 -7.42 -38.31
CA ALA A 201 -1.82 -8.65 -38.72
C ALA A 201 -1.47 -9.10 -40.14
N GLU A 202 -1.10 -8.16 -41.01
CA GLU A 202 -0.81 -8.45 -42.42
C GLU A 202 0.44 -9.32 -42.55
N ASN A 203 0.34 -10.36 -43.38
CA ASN A 203 1.39 -11.36 -43.60
C ASN A 203 1.98 -12.01 -42.33
N SER A 204 1.28 -11.85 -41.21
CA SER A 204 1.70 -12.31 -39.89
C SER A 204 1.03 -13.64 -39.56
N ARG A 205 1.62 -14.41 -38.63
CA ARG A 205 1.13 -15.74 -38.27
C ARG A 205 1.18 -15.94 -36.76
N LEU A 206 0.01 -16.12 -36.16
CA LEU A 206 -0.11 -16.46 -34.74
C LEU A 206 -0.08 -17.98 -34.58
N TYR A 207 0.81 -18.49 -33.74
CA TYR A 207 0.93 -19.90 -33.43
C TYR A 207 0.76 -20.18 -31.94
N VAL A 208 0.13 -21.32 -31.66
CA VAL A 208 0.11 -21.95 -30.34
C VAL A 208 1.23 -22.98 -30.27
N ALA A 209 1.88 -23.11 -29.12
CA ALA A 209 2.90 -24.13 -28.82
C ALA A 209 4.21 -24.08 -29.64
N LYS A 210 4.30 -23.24 -30.68
CA LYS A 210 5.43 -23.18 -31.61
C LYS A 210 6.40 -22.04 -31.29
N GLY A 211 7.50 -22.38 -30.61
CA GLY A 211 8.61 -21.47 -30.38
C GLY A 211 9.45 -21.15 -31.62
N SER A 212 10.26 -20.09 -31.52
CA SER A 212 11.19 -19.59 -32.55
C SER A 212 12.24 -20.63 -32.97
N ILE A 213 12.70 -21.41 -32.01
CA ILE A 213 13.64 -22.53 -32.21
C ILE A 213 13.03 -23.83 -31.65
N ARG A 214 13.55 -24.98 -32.10
CA ARG A 214 13.07 -26.30 -31.69
C ARG A 214 13.11 -26.54 -30.18
N GLU A 215 14.05 -25.90 -29.49
CA GLU A 215 14.21 -26.01 -28.03
C GLU A 215 13.12 -25.28 -27.26
N ASN A 216 12.51 -24.26 -27.87
CA ASN A 216 11.43 -23.46 -27.26
C ASN A 216 10.04 -24.00 -27.60
N HIS A 217 9.93 -25.04 -28.41
CA HIS A 217 8.65 -25.67 -28.69
C HIS A 217 8.02 -26.23 -27.40
N PHE A 218 6.74 -25.94 -27.16
CA PHE A 218 6.06 -26.33 -25.93
C PHE A 218 6.02 -27.85 -25.76
N ARG A 219 6.54 -28.33 -24.64
CA ARG A 219 6.57 -29.76 -24.28
C ARG A 219 5.60 -30.01 -23.14
N GLY A 220 4.49 -30.67 -23.45
CA GLY A 220 3.44 -30.91 -22.47
C GLY A 220 2.08 -31.10 -23.11
N LEU A 221 1.04 -30.75 -22.36
CA LEU A 221 -0.34 -30.71 -22.81
C LEU A 221 -0.90 -29.29 -22.66
N LEU A 222 -1.61 -28.81 -23.68
CA LEU A 222 -2.37 -27.56 -23.61
C LEU A 222 -3.86 -27.84 -23.81
N GLN A 223 -4.70 -27.13 -23.07
CA GLN A 223 -6.16 -27.17 -23.14
C GLN A 223 -6.68 -25.74 -22.93
N ASN A 224 -7.81 -25.41 -23.56
CA ASN A 224 -8.56 -24.18 -23.32
C ASN A 224 -7.71 -22.89 -23.36
N ILE A 225 -7.09 -22.62 -24.51
CA ILE A 225 -6.25 -21.42 -24.70
C ILE A 225 -7.11 -20.34 -25.35
N GLN A 226 -7.41 -19.28 -24.63
CA GLN A 226 -8.34 -18.24 -25.02
C GLN A 226 -7.72 -16.86 -24.90
N LEU A 227 -7.94 -16.02 -25.91
CA LEU A 227 -7.78 -14.57 -25.79
C LEU A 227 -9.15 -13.95 -25.49
N ILE A 228 -9.22 -13.17 -24.42
CA ILE A 228 -10.45 -12.56 -23.90
C ILE A 228 -10.28 -11.04 -23.96
N PHE A 229 -11.31 -10.38 -24.47
CA PHE A 229 -11.44 -8.94 -24.65
C PHE A 229 -12.71 -8.43 -23.94
N ASP A 230 -12.79 -7.12 -23.72
CA ASP A 230 -13.98 -6.42 -23.17
C ASP A 230 -14.51 -7.02 -21.85
N THR A 231 -13.63 -7.64 -21.06
CA THR A 231 -13.98 -8.29 -19.79
C THR A 231 -12.93 -7.94 -18.75
N SER A 232 -13.35 -7.62 -17.53
CA SER A 232 -12.42 -7.36 -16.42
C SER A 232 -11.71 -8.64 -15.97
N ILE A 233 -10.49 -8.51 -15.45
CA ILE A 233 -9.76 -9.65 -14.89
C ILE A 233 -10.53 -10.31 -13.73
N GLU A 234 -11.23 -9.51 -12.93
CA GLU A 234 -12.06 -9.96 -11.82
C GLU A 234 -13.21 -10.86 -12.30
N ASP A 235 -13.85 -10.51 -13.42
CA ASP A 235 -14.91 -11.32 -14.02
C ASP A 235 -14.37 -12.64 -14.58
N VAL A 236 -13.18 -12.63 -15.18
CA VAL A 236 -12.51 -13.84 -15.68
C VAL A 236 -12.18 -14.78 -14.51
N LEU A 237 -11.61 -14.26 -13.42
CA LEU A 237 -11.30 -15.04 -12.21
C LEU A 237 -12.57 -15.55 -11.52
N ARG A 238 -13.63 -14.73 -11.47
CA ARG A 238 -14.94 -15.14 -10.93
C ARG A 238 -15.57 -16.27 -11.74
N LYS A 239 -15.52 -16.20 -13.08
CA LYS A 239 -15.95 -17.30 -13.96
C LYS A 239 -15.15 -18.60 -13.74
N LYS A 240 -13.89 -18.47 -13.27
CA LYS A 240 -13.03 -19.61 -12.88
C LYS A 240 -13.27 -20.10 -11.44
N GLY A 241 -14.20 -19.51 -10.70
CA GLY A 241 -14.59 -19.94 -9.36
C GLY A 241 -13.81 -19.29 -8.21
N CYS A 242 -13.06 -18.22 -8.47
CA CYS A 242 -12.36 -17.48 -7.42
C CYS A 242 -13.36 -16.61 -6.63
N GLN A 243 -13.47 -16.85 -5.31
CA GLN A 243 -14.33 -16.06 -4.41
C GLN A 243 -13.53 -14.92 -3.77
N ARG A 244 -14.18 -13.76 -3.60
CA ARG A 244 -13.61 -12.58 -2.93
C ARG A 244 -13.39 -12.90 -1.44
N SER A 245 -12.14 -13.04 -1.02
CA SER A 245 -11.79 -12.93 0.39
C SER A 245 -12.06 -11.49 0.83
N GLN A 246 -13.06 -11.30 1.70
CA GLN A 246 -13.20 -10.05 2.45
C GLN A 246 -11.96 -9.87 3.32
N SER A 247 -11.13 -8.90 3.00
CA SER A 247 -10.21 -8.25 3.93
C SER A 247 -10.62 -6.79 4.05
N THR A 248 -11.21 -6.47 5.21
CA THR A 248 -11.25 -5.17 5.90
C THR A 248 -11.66 -3.93 5.11
N GLU A 249 -12.85 -3.43 5.45
CA GLU A 249 -13.35 -2.09 5.15
C GLU A 249 -12.29 -1.02 5.47
N VAL A 250 -11.81 -0.34 4.44
CA VAL A 250 -11.27 1.01 4.52
C VAL A 250 -12.27 1.91 3.80
N ASN A 251 -12.74 2.93 4.51
CA ASN A 251 -13.76 3.88 4.10
C ASN A 251 -13.45 4.48 2.71
N THR A 252 -14.17 4.04 1.69
CA THR A 252 -14.27 4.76 0.41
C THR A 252 -15.20 5.95 0.60
N ILE A 253 -14.62 7.14 0.54
CA ILE A 253 -15.35 8.39 0.26
C ILE A 253 -15.80 8.31 -1.20
N ASN A 254 -17.11 8.41 -1.42
CA ASN A 254 -17.72 8.56 -2.73
C ASN A 254 -17.31 9.90 -3.34
N GLU A 255 -16.63 9.88 -4.48
CA GLU A 255 -16.61 11.01 -5.41
C GLU A 255 -17.27 10.58 -6.73
N SER A 256 -18.58 10.85 -6.79
CA SER A 256 -19.32 10.95 -8.03
C SER A 256 -18.93 12.24 -8.75
N THR A 257 -18.04 12.16 -9.74
CA THR A 257 -17.82 13.26 -10.69
C THR A 257 -18.84 13.14 -11.81
N GLU A 258 -19.90 13.95 -11.71
CA GLU A 258 -20.79 14.24 -12.84
C GLU A 258 -20.05 15.08 -13.88
N ILE A 259 -20.10 14.58 -15.11
CA ILE A 259 -19.60 15.19 -16.33
C ILE A 259 -20.45 16.41 -16.67
N LEU A 260 -19.87 17.61 -16.72
CA LEU A 260 -20.49 18.78 -17.33
C LEU A 260 -19.77 19.17 -18.63
N HIS A 261 -20.43 18.84 -19.73
CA HIS A 261 -20.18 19.35 -21.07
C HIS A 261 -20.42 20.86 -21.14
N LEU A 262 -19.47 21.63 -21.70
CA LEU A 262 -19.76 22.98 -22.22
C LEU A 262 -18.99 23.30 -23.50
N SER A 263 -19.74 23.62 -24.55
CA SER A 263 -19.42 24.53 -25.64
C SER A 263 -20.74 24.85 -26.38
N PRO A 264 -20.92 26.00 -27.08
CA PRO A 264 -20.30 27.33 -26.95
C PRO A 264 -21.32 28.51 -26.97
N ALA A 265 -20.78 29.73 -26.82
CA ALA A 265 -21.27 31.03 -27.31
C ALA A 265 -22.57 31.65 -26.75
N VAL A 266 -22.44 32.84 -26.15
CA VAL A 266 -23.43 33.92 -26.23
C VAL A 266 -22.73 35.26 -26.50
N THR A 267 -23.22 35.91 -27.54
CA THR A 267 -22.92 37.23 -28.09
C THR A 267 -23.33 38.37 -27.16
N THR A 268 -22.58 39.46 -27.15
CA THR A 268 -23.09 40.78 -26.72
C THR A 268 -23.03 41.76 -27.89
N GLU A 269 -24.20 42.24 -28.30
CA GLU A 269 -24.39 43.37 -29.20
C GLU A 269 -23.94 44.67 -28.53
N TYR A 270 -23.15 45.49 -29.25
CA TYR A 270 -23.33 46.94 -29.19
C TYR A 270 -22.96 47.62 -30.50
N VAL A 271 -23.66 48.73 -30.71
CA VAL A 271 -23.96 49.49 -31.92
C VAL A 271 -22.73 50.19 -32.53
N GLY A 272 -22.68 50.26 -33.88
CA GLY A 272 -21.69 51.03 -34.61
C GLY A 272 -22.15 52.45 -34.97
N GLU A 273 -21.20 53.38 -34.97
CA GLU A 273 -21.24 54.67 -35.68
C GLU A 273 -19.90 54.91 -36.41
N LYS A 274 -19.98 55.47 -37.64
CA LYS A 274 -18.88 55.73 -38.60
C LYS A 274 -18.33 57.18 -38.48
N PRO A 275 -17.48 57.68 -39.40
CA PRO A 275 -16.02 57.54 -39.43
C PRO A 275 -15.32 58.92 -39.34
N GLY A 276 -14.16 59.01 -38.68
CA GLY A 276 -13.45 60.29 -38.56
C GLY A 276 -11.96 60.13 -38.34
N LYS A 277 -11.19 60.41 -39.40
CA LYS A 277 -9.80 60.89 -39.45
C LYS A 277 -8.80 60.28 -38.46
N ALA A 278 -7.95 59.43 -39.02
CA ALA A 278 -6.65 59.10 -38.46
C ALA A 278 -5.74 60.33 -38.44
N GLU A 279 -5.19 60.66 -37.27
CA GLU A 279 -3.87 61.26 -37.14
C GLU A 279 -3.25 60.84 -35.80
N PHE A 280 -2.09 60.19 -35.90
CA PHE A 280 -1.07 60.02 -34.86
C PHE A 280 -1.32 59.03 -33.69
N CYS A 281 -1.14 57.73 -33.97
CA CYS A 281 -0.54 56.82 -32.99
C CYS A 281 0.97 56.87 -33.16
N ASP A 282 1.67 57.66 -32.33
CA ASP A 282 3.14 57.75 -32.37
C ASP A 282 3.83 56.86 -31.33
N ARG A 283 3.12 55.82 -30.86
CA ARG A 283 3.65 54.82 -29.94
C ARG A 283 3.12 53.45 -30.33
N SER A 284 4.02 52.47 -30.40
CA SER A 284 3.67 51.09 -30.77
C SER A 284 2.67 50.51 -29.75
N CYS A 285 1.86 49.54 -30.17
CA CYS A 285 0.95 48.83 -29.27
C CYS A 285 1.68 48.16 -28.08
N GLU A 286 2.99 47.93 -28.21
CA GLU A 286 3.85 47.44 -27.13
C GLU A 286 4.15 48.51 -26.07
N GLU A 287 4.29 49.79 -26.45
CA GLU A 287 4.50 50.89 -25.50
C GLU A 287 3.22 51.29 -24.73
N LEU A 288 2.05 51.11 -25.35
CA LEU A 288 0.76 51.27 -24.66
C LEU A 288 0.45 50.11 -23.72
N GLY A 289 0.86 48.89 -24.08
CA GLY A 289 0.81 47.72 -23.21
C GLY A 289 1.68 47.90 -21.97
N SER A 290 2.91 48.41 -22.12
CA SER A 290 3.81 48.63 -20.99
C SER A 290 3.29 49.72 -20.02
N MET A 291 2.73 50.82 -20.53
CA MET A 291 2.09 51.83 -19.67
C MET A 291 0.87 51.29 -18.92
N PHE A 292 0.07 50.40 -19.54
CA PHE A 292 -1.06 49.77 -18.86
C PHE A 292 -0.59 48.81 -17.75
N THR A 293 0.50 48.08 -17.97
CA THR A 293 1.13 47.24 -16.94
C THR A 293 1.73 48.07 -15.80
N GLU A 294 2.30 49.24 -16.09
CA GLU A 294 2.82 50.13 -15.04
C GLU A 294 1.70 50.81 -14.24
N LEU A 295 0.61 51.26 -14.88
CA LEU A 295 -0.55 51.85 -14.18
C LEU A 295 -1.31 50.83 -13.33
N THR A 296 -1.39 49.58 -13.78
CA THR A 296 -1.97 48.48 -12.98
C THR A 296 -1.05 48.07 -11.83
N GLY A 297 0.28 48.08 -12.04
CA GLY A 297 1.26 47.91 -10.97
C GLY A 297 1.20 49.01 -9.91
N LEU A 298 1.08 50.27 -10.31
CA LEU A 298 0.96 51.40 -9.39
C LEU A 298 -0.32 51.32 -8.55
N ARG A 299 -1.43 50.85 -9.14
CA ARG A 299 -2.70 50.65 -8.43
C ARG A 299 -2.58 49.60 -7.32
N ILE A 300 -1.80 48.54 -7.55
CA ILE A 300 -1.52 47.51 -6.54
C ILE A 300 -0.67 48.08 -5.39
N VAL A 301 0.35 48.88 -5.72
CA VAL A 301 1.22 49.52 -4.71
C VAL A 301 0.45 50.53 -3.86
N VAL A 302 -0.43 51.33 -4.46
CA VAL A 302 -1.25 52.31 -3.73
C VAL A 302 -2.27 51.62 -2.82
N ASN A 303 -2.90 50.54 -3.28
CA ASN A 303 -3.81 49.75 -2.44
C ASN A 303 -3.07 49.09 -1.26
N ASN A 304 -1.89 48.51 -1.51
CA ASN A 304 -1.07 47.93 -0.43
C ASN A 304 -0.59 48.99 0.57
N LEU A 305 -0.26 50.21 0.11
CA LEU A 305 0.14 51.30 0.99
C LEU A 305 -1.03 51.78 1.86
N ALA A 306 -2.24 51.85 1.29
CA ALA A 306 -3.46 52.21 2.03
C ALA A 306 -3.79 51.19 3.12
N ASP A 307 -3.74 49.88 2.79
CA ASP A 307 -3.98 48.80 3.75
C ASP A 307 -2.94 48.79 4.89
N ASN A 308 -1.66 49.03 4.57
CA ASN A 308 -0.60 49.11 5.58
C ASN A 308 -0.74 50.32 6.50
N LEU A 309 -1.15 51.48 5.97
CA LEU A 309 -1.38 52.69 6.78
C LEU A 309 -2.59 52.51 7.72
N GLN A 310 -3.61 51.79 7.27
CA GLN A 310 -4.76 51.45 8.10
C GLN A 310 -4.36 50.51 9.25
N LYS A 311 -3.52 49.51 8.97
CA LYS A 311 -2.99 48.57 9.97
C LYS A 311 -2.13 49.24 11.05
N VAL A 312 -1.25 50.17 10.66
CA VAL A 312 -0.43 50.96 11.61
C VAL A 312 -1.30 51.91 12.45
N SER A 313 -2.40 52.42 11.90
CA SER A 313 -3.36 53.23 12.66
C SER A 313 -4.09 52.41 13.73
N GLU A 314 -4.48 51.18 13.41
CA GLU A 314 -5.15 50.25 14.34
C GLU A 314 -4.20 49.79 15.46
N GLU A 315 -2.94 49.48 15.14
CA GLU A 315 -1.92 49.08 16.12
C GLU A 315 -1.57 50.21 17.10
N ASN A 316 -1.50 51.45 16.61
CA ASN A 316 -1.28 52.62 17.47
C ASN A 316 -2.48 52.87 18.40
N GLN A 317 -3.70 52.60 17.97
CA GLN A 317 -4.91 52.78 18.77
C GLN A 317 -4.99 51.77 19.93
N ILE A 318 -4.54 50.53 19.70
CA ILE A 318 -4.48 49.47 20.71
C ILE A 318 -3.36 49.73 21.74
N MET A 319 -2.22 50.29 21.31
CA MET A 319 -1.15 50.72 22.23
C MET A 319 -1.60 51.83 23.18
N TRP A 320 -2.46 52.75 22.73
CA TRP A 320 -3.02 53.80 23.58
C TRP A 320 -4.02 53.27 24.63
N GLU A 321 -4.74 52.18 24.35
CA GLU A 321 -5.63 51.53 25.33
C GLU A 321 -4.87 50.78 26.43
N LEU A 322 -3.67 50.24 26.14
CA LEU A 322 -2.84 49.50 27.10
C LEU A 322 -1.94 50.39 27.98
N ILE A 323 -1.61 51.61 27.52
CA ILE A 323 -0.74 52.57 28.23
C ILE A 323 -1.56 53.71 28.89
N GLY A 324 -2.88 53.70 28.72
CA GLY A 324 -3.79 54.66 29.35
C GLY A 324 -3.65 54.73 30.89
N PRO A 325 -3.92 55.89 31.51
CA PRO A 325 -3.35 56.28 32.80
C PRO A 325 -3.99 55.59 34.03
N ASN A 326 -4.65 54.43 33.89
CA ASN A 326 -5.34 53.82 35.01
C ASN A 326 -5.18 52.29 35.11
N LYS A 327 -4.46 51.94 36.19
CA LYS A 327 -4.53 50.77 37.08
C LYS A 327 -3.59 49.57 36.81
N THR A 328 -2.59 49.53 37.70
CA THR A 328 -2.12 48.37 38.47
C THR A 328 -1.60 47.15 37.71
N LEU A 329 -0.39 47.26 37.16
CA LEU A 329 0.48 46.10 36.95
C LEU A 329 1.92 46.45 37.36
N LYS A 330 2.14 46.71 38.65
CA LYS A 330 3.50 46.74 39.21
C LYS A 330 3.85 45.33 39.66
N ASN A 331 4.90 44.77 39.04
CA ASN A 331 5.61 43.53 39.36
C ASN A 331 5.21 42.25 38.60
N GLN A 332 4.81 42.35 37.33
CA GLN A 332 4.87 41.19 36.44
C GLN A 332 5.90 41.48 35.36
N SER A 333 6.98 40.68 35.31
CA SER A 333 7.96 40.70 34.23
C SER A 333 7.28 40.14 32.99
N VAL A 334 6.95 41.01 32.04
CA VAL A 334 6.32 40.65 30.77
C VAL A 334 7.17 41.14 29.61
N CYS A 335 7.18 40.37 28.54
CA CYS A 335 7.87 40.71 27.30
C CYS A 335 6.84 41.02 26.23
N TRP A 336 7.07 42.06 25.43
CA TRP A 336 6.18 42.46 24.33
C TRP A 336 6.89 42.26 23.00
N GLN A 337 6.25 41.54 22.08
CA GLN A 337 6.76 41.31 20.73
C GLN A 337 5.59 41.06 19.76
N ASP A 338 5.59 41.75 18.61
CA ASP A 338 4.61 41.63 17.52
C ASP A 338 3.13 41.71 17.96
N GLY A 339 2.81 42.72 18.77
CA GLY A 339 1.43 42.97 19.21
C GLY A 339 0.90 42.00 20.27
N ARG A 340 1.74 41.08 20.78
CA ARG A 340 1.39 40.12 21.83
C ARG A 340 2.26 40.32 23.07
N VAL A 341 1.66 40.05 24.24
CA VAL A 341 2.33 40.11 25.54
C VAL A 341 2.59 38.68 26.00
N PHE A 342 3.83 38.36 26.34
CA PHE A 342 4.28 37.07 26.83
C PHE A 342 4.64 37.15 28.31
N ALA A 343 4.21 36.15 29.07
CA ALA A 343 4.52 36.02 30.48
C ALA A 343 5.98 35.58 30.70
N ASP A 344 6.47 35.77 31.92
CA ASP A 344 7.82 35.32 32.29
C ASP A 344 7.97 33.79 32.15
N ASN A 345 9.12 33.32 31.65
CA ASN A 345 9.42 31.96 31.21
C ASN A 345 8.57 31.41 30.06
N GLU A 346 7.70 32.21 29.46
CA GLU A 346 6.98 31.79 28.26
C GLU A 346 7.93 31.78 27.06
N SER A 347 7.86 30.71 26.25
CA SER A 347 8.66 30.57 25.04
C SER A 347 7.78 30.60 23.81
N TRP A 348 8.13 31.42 22.82
CA TRP A 348 7.44 31.52 21.54
C TRP A 348 8.42 31.44 20.39
N ILE A 349 7.89 31.12 19.21
CA ILE A 349 8.64 31.00 17.97
C ILE A 349 8.37 32.28 17.19
N VAL A 350 9.44 33.01 16.84
CA VAL A 350 9.35 34.29 16.12
C VAL A 350 9.35 34.04 14.61
N ASP A 351 10.20 33.13 14.16
CA ASP A 351 10.25 32.62 12.79
C ASP A 351 10.67 31.15 12.83
N SER A 352 10.72 30.49 11.66
CA SER A 352 11.09 29.08 11.55
C SER A 352 12.40 28.73 12.26
N CYS A 353 13.32 29.69 12.45
CA CYS A 353 14.67 29.53 12.97
C CYS A 353 14.92 30.05 14.38
N THR A 354 13.99 30.80 14.96
CA THR A 354 14.27 31.61 16.14
C THR A 354 13.24 31.32 17.23
N LYS A 355 13.69 30.63 18.27
CA LYS A 355 12.89 30.40 19.48
C LYS A 355 13.30 31.40 20.56
N CYS A 356 12.36 32.21 20.99
CA CYS A 356 12.55 33.21 22.02
C CYS A 356 11.88 32.80 23.33
N THR A 357 12.43 33.27 24.43
CA THR A 357 11.94 33.03 25.79
C THR A 357 11.97 34.35 26.54
N CYS A 358 10.88 34.68 27.24
CA CYS A 358 10.88 35.82 28.16
C CYS A 358 11.58 35.42 29.45
N GLN A 359 12.67 36.10 29.80
CA GLN A 359 13.38 35.90 31.06
C GLN A 359 13.58 37.27 31.72
N GLY A 360 12.75 37.58 32.73
CA GLY A 360 12.86 38.80 33.53
C GLY A 360 12.66 40.09 32.72
N SER A 361 11.61 40.16 31.91
CA SER A 361 11.30 41.25 30.97
C SER A 361 12.31 41.42 29.82
N LYS A 362 13.25 40.48 29.66
CA LYS A 362 14.21 40.44 28.57
C LYS A 362 13.91 39.26 27.66
N ILE A 363 13.82 39.52 26.37
CA ILE A 363 13.62 38.48 25.37
C ILE A 363 14.99 37.85 25.06
N VAL A 364 15.12 36.56 25.33
CA VAL A 364 16.32 35.76 25.03
C VAL A 364 15.98 34.78 23.92
N CYS A 365 16.55 35.02 22.74
CA CYS A 365 16.32 34.22 21.54
C CYS A 365 17.51 33.32 21.22
N HIS A 366 17.20 32.09 20.82
CA HIS A 366 18.18 31.12 20.36
C HIS A 366 17.90 30.84 18.88
N GLN A 367 18.91 31.07 18.04
CA GLN A 367 18.86 30.70 16.63
C GLN A 367 19.26 29.23 16.47
N ILE A 368 18.43 28.49 15.75
CA ILE A 368 18.69 27.09 15.43
C ILE A 368 19.90 27.03 14.48
N THR A 369 20.94 26.28 14.87
CA THR A 369 22.14 26.04 14.03
C THR A 369 21.96 24.74 13.27
N CYS A 370 22.06 24.79 11.95
CA CYS A 370 21.76 23.65 11.09
C CYS A 370 22.99 22.76 10.83
N PRO A 371 22.82 21.42 10.81
CA PRO A 371 23.88 20.51 10.41
C PRO A 371 24.23 20.67 8.92
N ALA A 372 25.50 20.44 8.56
CA ALA A 372 25.97 20.60 7.19
C ALA A 372 25.29 19.60 6.23
N VAL A 373 24.66 20.12 5.17
CA VAL A 373 23.98 19.33 4.13
C VAL A 373 24.89 19.11 2.92
N SER A 374 24.82 17.91 2.33
CA SER A 374 25.69 17.44 1.23
C SER A 374 24.92 17.26 -0.08
N CYS A 375 24.08 18.23 -0.45
CA CYS A 375 23.37 18.25 -1.73
C CYS A 375 23.73 19.50 -2.53
N ALA A 376 23.62 19.38 -3.85
CA ALA A 376 24.03 20.44 -4.77
C ALA A 376 23.11 21.66 -4.75
N ASP A 377 21.83 21.49 -4.38
CA ASP A 377 20.86 22.59 -4.30
C ASP A 377 19.91 22.42 -3.10
N PRO A 378 20.28 22.93 -1.91
CA PRO A 378 19.45 22.86 -0.71
C PRO A 378 18.38 23.96 -0.69
N SER A 379 17.18 23.64 -0.23
CA SER A 379 16.01 24.52 -0.21
C SER A 379 15.40 24.62 1.19
N PHE A 380 14.55 25.63 1.39
CA PHE A 380 13.92 25.89 2.69
C PHE A 380 12.43 25.59 2.58
N VAL A 381 11.93 24.72 3.46
CA VAL A 381 10.50 24.39 3.55
C VAL A 381 9.80 25.46 4.40
N GLU A 382 8.59 25.85 4.02
CA GLU A 382 7.82 26.88 4.72
C GLU A 382 7.52 26.43 6.17
N GLY A 383 8.02 27.19 7.15
CA GLY A 383 7.89 26.88 8.58
C GLY A 383 9.06 26.11 9.22
N GLU A 384 10.05 25.64 8.45
CA GLU A 384 11.24 24.93 8.96
C GLU A 384 12.51 25.77 8.88
N CYS A 385 13.37 25.68 9.91
CA CYS A 385 14.58 26.51 9.94
C CYS A 385 15.66 26.05 8.96
N CYS A 386 15.89 24.74 8.95
CA CYS A 386 17.09 24.20 8.35
C CYS A 386 16.89 23.89 6.88
N PRO A 387 17.88 24.21 6.03
CA PRO A 387 17.80 23.85 4.63
C PRO A 387 17.71 22.34 4.54
N VAL A 388 16.64 21.90 3.92
CA VAL A 388 16.41 20.51 3.56
C VAL A 388 16.79 20.40 2.11
N CYS A 389 17.33 19.29 1.67
CA CYS A 389 17.43 19.08 0.23
C CYS A 389 15.97 18.93 -0.24
N SER A 390 15.41 19.92 -0.96
CA SER A 390 14.14 19.70 -1.65
C SER A 390 14.30 18.47 -2.50
N HIS A 391 13.51 17.47 -2.18
CA HIS A 391 13.14 16.46 -3.14
C HIS A 391 12.45 17.21 -4.28
N SER A 392 13.17 17.40 -5.38
CA SER A 392 12.48 17.47 -6.66
C SER A 392 11.63 16.21 -6.74
N ASP A 393 10.37 16.34 -7.13
CA ASP A 393 9.39 15.28 -7.39
C ASP A 393 9.83 14.25 -8.47
N ASP A 394 11.13 14.20 -8.77
CA ASP A 394 11.83 13.31 -9.70
C ASP A 394 13.04 12.59 -9.05
N SER A 395 13.14 12.56 -7.71
CA SER A 395 14.26 11.89 -7.03
C SER A 395 13.82 10.75 -6.12
N GLU A 396 13.41 9.67 -6.77
CA GLU A 396 13.72 8.29 -6.41
C GLU A 396 13.96 8.03 -4.91
N GLU A 397 12.85 8.07 -4.16
CA GLU A 397 12.77 7.70 -2.76
C GLU A 397 13.35 6.30 -2.52
N GLY A 398 14.28 6.22 -1.58
CA GLY A 398 14.78 4.95 -1.05
C GLY A 398 16.11 4.48 -1.62
N TRP A 399 16.70 5.11 -2.63
CA TRP A 399 18.03 4.69 -3.09
C TRP A 399 19.17 5.34 -2.30
N SER A 400 20.21 4.56 -1.98
CA SER A 400 21.50 5.07 -1.52
C SER A 400 22.19 5.89 -2.64
N PRO A 401 23.19 6.72 -2.31
CA PRO A 401 24.06 7.29 -3.32
C PRO A 401 24.70 6.20 -4.20
N TRP A 402 24.92 6.53 -5.48
CA TRP A 402 25.69 5.69 -6.38
C TRP A 402 27.14 5.53 -5.90
N SER A 403 27.68 4.33 -6.01
CA SER A 403 29.12 4.09 -5.83
C SER A 403 29.94 4.78 -6.92
N ASP A 404 31.25 4.86 -6.69
CA ASP A 404 32.19 5.19 -7.76
C ASP A 404 32.12 4.18 -8.92
N TRP A 405 32.44 4.64 -10.12
CA TRP A 405 32.51 3.82 -11.33
C TRP A 405 33.66 2.80 -11.24
N THR A 406 33.39 1.55 -11.62
CA THR A 406 34.44 0.52 -11.73
C THR A 406 35.46 0.89 -12.80
N LYS A 407 36.63 0.25 -12.75
CA LYS A 407 37.55 0.22 -13.90
C LYS A 407 36.86 -0.41 -15.11
N CYS A 408 37.34 -0.08 -16.31
CA CYS A 408 36.77 -0.61 -17.54
C CYS A 408 36.90 -2.15 -17.58
N SER A 409 35.85 -2.83 -18.05
CA SER A 409 35.82 -4.30 -18.20
C SER A 409 36.86 -4.84 -19.19
N VAL A 410 37.50 -3.97 -19.95
CA VAL A 410 38.53 -4.32 -20.92
C VAL A 410 39.76 -3.44 -20.75
N THR A 411 40.92 -4.00 -21.07
CA THR A 411 42.20 -3.27 -21.15
C THR A 411 42.47 -2.73 -22.57
N CYS A 412 41.68 -3.16 -23.56
CA CYS A 412 41.73 -2.75 -24.96
C CYS A 412 40.32 -2.90 -25.58
N GLY A 413 40.01 -2.20 -26.67
CA GLY A 413 38.72 -2.28 -27.35
C GLY A 413 37.58 -1.61 -26.57
N SER A 414 36.34 -1.99 -26.89
CA SER A 414 35.15 -1.45 -26.22
C SER A 414 34.78 -2.31 -25.02
N GLY A 415 34.58 -1.69 -23.87
CA GLY A 415 34.10 -2.32 -22.65
C GLY A 415 33.10 -1.45 -21.90
N THR A 416 32.88 -1.78 -20.65
CA THR A 416 31.86 -1.18 -19.80
C THR A 416 32.40 -0.91 -18.40
N GLN A 417 31.98 0.19 -17.79
CA GLN A 417 32.13 0.49 -16.37
C GLN A 417 30.77 0.38 -15.71
N MET A 418 30.74 -0.05 -14.46
CA MET A 418 29.51 -0.23 -13.68
C MET A 418 29.60 0.57 -12.39
N ARG A 419 28.47 0.96 -11.82
CA ARG A 419 28.35 1.44 -10.45
C ARG A 419 27.04 0.96 -9.86
N GLY A 420 26.99 0.78 -8.55
CA GLY A 420 25.82 0.25 -7.84
C GLY A 420 25.29 1.22 -6.80
N ARG A 421 24.01 1.12 -6.48
CA ARG A 421 23.36 1.74 -5.33
C ARG A 421 22.41 0.73 -4.68
N SER A 422 22.12 0.92 -3.42
CA SER A 422 21.33 0.00 -2.60
C SER A 422 19.99 0.63 -2.24
N CYS A 423 18.91 -0.13 -2.33
CA CYS A 423 17.58 0.31 -1.94
C CYS A 423 17.39 0.16 -0.42
N ASP A 424 16.92 1.21 0.24
CA ASP A 424 16.58 1.29 1.64
C ASP A 424 15.06 1.15 1.81
N VAL A 425 14.60 -0.10 1.82
CA VAL A 425 13.18 -0.53 1.78
C VAL A 425 12.38 -0.17 3.05
N THR A 426 12.95 0.63 3.95
CA THR A 426 12.32 0.93 5.24
C THR A 426 11.23 2.00 5.16
N ARG A 427 11.09 2.70 4.02
CA ARG A 427 10.09 3.75 3.80
C ARG A 427 9.41 3.81 2.42
N SER A 428 9.98 3.22 1.37
CA SER A 428 9.42 3.29 0.00
C SER A 428 9.82 2.07 -0.86
N ALA A 429 9.08 1.86 -1.96
CA ALA A 429 9.49 0.96 -3.05
C ALA A 429 10.47 1.73 -3.95
N CYS A 430 11.72 1.27 -4.04
CA CYS A 430 12.71 1.95 -4.86
C CYS A 430 12.48 1.65 -6.34
N THR A 431 11.97 2.64 -7.07
CA THR A 431 11.80 2.58 -8.53
C THR A 431 13.13 2.90 -9.19
N GLY A 432 13.52 2.17 -10.24
CA GLY A 432 14.76 2.39 -10.99
C GLY A 432 15.86 1.32 -10.79
N PRO A 433 16.96 1.38 -11.55
CA PRO A 433 17.99 0.33 -11.51
C PRO A 433 18.93 0.47 -10.30
N HIS A 434 19.26 -0.66 -9.66
CA HIS A 434 20.29 -0.73 -8.61
C HIS A 434 21.73 -0.75 -9.16
N ILE A 435 21.88 -0.93 -10.47
CA ILE A 435 23.17 -0.97 -11.18
C ILE A 435 23.07 -0.12 -12.44
N GLN A 436 24.02 0.79 -12.60
CA GLN A 436 24.17 1.58 -13.82
C GLN A 436 25.42 1.15 -14.56
N THR A 437 25.31 1.02 -15.89
CA THR A 437 26.41 0.64 -16.77
C THR A 437 26.69 1.75 -17.79
N ARG A 438 27.95 2.06 -18.05
CA ARG A 438 28.38 2.99 -19.12
C ARG A 438 29.47 2.36 -19.98
N MET A 439 29.56 2.76 -21.25
CA MET A 439 30.62 2.30 -22.14
C MET A 439 31.96 3.01 -21.86
N CYS A 440 33.06 2.28 -22.05
CA CYS A 440 34.43 2.78 -22.06
C CYS A 440 35.15 2.24 -23.28
N SER A 441 35.97 3.07 -23.95
CA SER A 441 36.62 2.70 -25.21
C SER A 441 38.14 2.90 -25.13
N PHE A 442 38.88 1.85 -25.45
CA PHE A 442 40.34 1.81 -25.52
C PHE A 442 40.82 1.44 -26.94
N LYS A 443 42.14 1.49 -27.17
CA LYS A 443 42.76 1.11 -28.45
C LYS A 443 42.38 -0.33 -28.84
N LYS A 444 42.25 -0.62 -30.14
CA LYS A 444 41.85 -1.95 -30.67
C LYS A 444 42.66 -3.10 -30.04
N CYS A 445 41.98 -4.18 -29.68
CA CYS A 445 42.61 -5.36 -29.08
C CYS A 445 43.44 -6.17 -30.09
N ASP A 446 44.53 -6.76 -29.59
CA ASP A 446 45.27 -7.79 -30.29
C ASP A 446 44.64 -9.16 -30.02
N HIS A 447 44.01 -9.75 -31.03
CA HIS A 447 43.24 -11.00 -30.94
C HIS A 447 44.10 -12.27 -30.79
N ARG A 448 45.39 -12.15 -30.51
CA ARG A 448 46.31 -13.29 -30.32
C ARG A 448 46.56 -13.66 -28.86
N ILE A 449 46.09 -12.85 -27.91
CA ILE A 449 46.44 -12.97 -26.48
C ILE A 449 45.27 -13.51 -25.67
N ARG A 450 45.44 -14.69 -25.06
CA ARG A 450 44.49 -15.29 -24.12
C ARG A 450 44.30 -14.39 -22.90
N GLN A 451 43.06 -14.08 -22.53
CA GLN A 451 42.73 -13.21 -21.40
C GLN A 451 41.92 -13.96 -20.36
N ASP A 452 42.48 -14.13 -19.16
CA ASP A 452 41.79 -14.70 -18.01
C ASP A 452 40.80 -13.70 -17.41
N GLY A 453 39.75 -14.22 -16.76
CA GLY A 453 38.73 -13.41 -16.10
C GLY A 453 39.21 -12.79 -14.79
N GLY A 454 38.81 -11.54 -14.55
CA GLY A 454 39.06 -10.82 -13.30
C GLY A 454 37.76 -10.37 -12.63
N TRP A 455 37.75 -10.38 -11.30
CA TRP A 455 36.63 -9.87 -10.51
C TRP A 455 36.51 -8.35 -10.63
N SER A 456 35.28 -7.85 -10.76
CA SER A 456 34.97 -6.45 -10.51
C SER A 456 35.21 -6.09 -9.05
N HIS A 457 35.20 -4.78 -8.75
CA HIS A 457 35.02 -4.35 -7.36
C HIS A 457 33.67 -4.85 -6.83
N TRP A 458 33.61 -5.03 -5.51
CA TRP A 458 32.35 -5.31 -4.81
C TRP A 458 31.40 -4.13 -4.94
N SER A 459 30.10 -4.41 -5.06
CA SER A 459 29.05 -3.41 -4.84
C SER A 459 29.11 -2.90 -3.40
N PRO A 460 28.52 -1.72 -3.11
CA PRO A 460 28.14 -1.39 -1.74
C PRO A 460 27.29 -2.50 -1.13
N TRP A 461 27.29 -2.57 0.20
CA TRP A 461 26.37 -3.44 0.94
C TRP A 461 24.92 -2.97 0.74
N SER A 462 23.99 -3.91 0.69
CA SER A 462 22.56 -3.61 0.74
C SER A 462 22.18 -3.03 2.10
N SER A 463 21.01 -2.38 2.18
CA SER A 463 20.37 -2.14 3.47
C SER A 463 20.05 -3.47 4.16
N CYS A 464 19.87 -3.40 5.49
CA CYS A 464 19.50 -4.56 6.28
C CYS A 464 18.14 -5.08 5.82
N SER A 465 18.03 -6.40 5.61
CA SER A 465 16.79 -7.04 5.14
C SER A 465 15.59 -6.88 6.09
N VAL A 466 15.82 -6.34 7.29
CA VAL A 466 14.80 -6.09 8.31
C VAL A 466 14.92 -4.66 8.84
N THR A 467 13.79 -4.06 9.19
CA THR A 467 13.70 -2.76 9.87
C THR A 467 14.03 -2.87 11.37
N CYS A 468 13.80 -4.05 11.95
CA CYS A 468 14.01 -4.37 13.35
C CYS A 468 14.49 -5.83 13.51
N GLY A 469 15.24 -6.13 14.57
CA GLY A 469 15.76 -7.46 14.84
C GLY A 469 16.98 -7.83 13.99
N VAL A 470 17.18 -9.13 13.76
CA VAL A 470 18.34 -9.65 13.02
C VAL A 470 17.96 -9.88 11.56
N GLY A 471 18.73 -9.30 10.65
CA GLY A 471 18.59 -9.50 9.21
C GLY A 471 19.93 -9.78 8.54
N ASN A 472 19.95 -9.70 7.22
CA ASN A 472 21.14 -9.88 6.40
C ASN A 472 21.36 -8.68 5.47
N ILE A 473 22.63 -8.38 5.19
CA ILE A 473 23.08 -7.48 4.12
C ILE A 473 23.82 -8.31 3.06
N THR A 474 23.73 -7.89 1.81
CA THR A 474 24.36 -8.59 0.69
C THR A 474 25.17 -7.63 -0.18
N ARG A 475 26.26 -8.12 -0.76
CA ARG A 475 27.01 -7.43 -1.82
C ARG A 475 27.44 -8.40 -2.90
N ILE A 476 27.63 -7.91 -4.11
CA ILE A 476 27.96 -8.74 -5.27
C ILE A 476 29.16 -8.18 -6.05
N ARG A 477 29.84 -9.06 -6.78
CA ARG A 477 30.88 -8.73 -7.75
C ARG A 477 30.76 -9.67 -8.95
N LEU A 478 31.13 -9.19 -10.12
CA LEU A 478 30.99 -9.92 -11.38
C LEU A 478 32.36 -10.29 -11.94
N CYS A 479 32.45 -11.43 -12.63
CA CYS A 479 33.68 -11.84 -13.31
C CYS A 479 33.78 -11.16 -14.69
N ASN A 480 33.97 -9.85 -14.69
CA ASN A 480 33.95 -9.04 -15.91
C ASN A 480 35.02 -7.96 -15.96
N SER A 481 36.00 -7.97 -15.06
CA SER A 481 37.07 -6.97 -14.97
C SER A 481 38.46 -7.64 -14.98
N PRO A 482 38.87 -8.30 -16.08
CA PRO A 482 38.20 -8.36 -17.38
C PRO A 482 37.33 -9.61 -17.58
N ILE A 483 36.52 -9.67 -18.66
CA ILE A 483 35.77 -10.87 -19.04
C ILE A 483 36.76 -11.92 -19.61
N PRO A 484 36.70 -13.20 -19.23
CA PRO A 484 37.54 -14.23 -19.82
C PRO A 484 37.28 -14.37 -21.33
N GLN A 485 38.33 -14.35 -22.14
CA GLN A 485 38.25 -14.52 -23.60
C GLN A 485 39.20 -15.61 -24.09
N MET A 486 38.86 -16.24 -25.22
CA MET A 486 39.68 -17.26 -25.90
C MET A 486 40.13 -18.41 -24.98
N GLY A 487 39.20 -18.95 -24.18
CA GLY A 487 39.50 -20.03 -23.24
C GLY A 487 40.31 -19.59 -22.01
N GLY A 488 40.35 -18.30 -21.70
CA GLY A 488 40.82 -17.78 -20.41
C GLY A 488 40.11 -18.41 -19.22
N LYS A 489 40.81 -18.51 -18.09
CA LYS A 489 40.26 -19.07 -16.86
C LYS A 489 39.14 -18.18 -16.31
N ASN A 490 38.10 -18.79 -15.76
CA ASN A 490 37.06 -18.05 -15.05
C ASN A 490 37.58 -17.57 -13.68
N CYS A 491 36.93 -16.58 -13.09
CA CYS A 491 37.32 -16.05 -11.78
C CYS A 491 37.15 -17.10 -10.68
N VAL A 492 38.09 -17.16 -9.75
CA VAL A 492 38.06 -18.09 -8.61
C VAL A 492 37.53 -17.37 -7.37
N GLY A 493 36.51 -17.93 -6.73
CA GLY A 493 35.85 -17.40 -5.53
C GLY A 493 34.35 -17.12 -5.71
N ASN A 494 33.71 -16.58 -4.67
CA ASN A 494 32.27 -16.28 -4.71
C ASN A 494 32.01 -14.88 -5.30
N GLY A 495 30.99 -14.78 -6.15
CA GLY A 495 30.48 -13.52 -6.70
C GLY A 495 29.43 -12.82 -5.83
N ARG A 496 28.98 -13.46 -4.76
CA ARG A 496 28.00 -12.93 -3.80
C ARG A 496 28.51 -13.16 -2.38
N GLU A 497 28.35 -12.16 -1.55
CA GLU A 497 28.67 -12.20 -0.12
C GLU A 497 27.47 -11.75 0.69
N THR A 498 27.26 -12.37 1.85
CA THR A 498 26.13 -12.12 2.74
C THR A 498 26.64 -12.06 4.17
N GLU A 499 26.27 -11.01 4.89
CA GLU A 499 26.68 -10.75 6.27
C GLU A 499 25.45 -10.42 7.11
N LYS A 500 25.51 -10.67 8.43
CA LYS A 500 24.39 -10.38 9.34
C LYS A 500 24.37 -8.90 9.70
N CYS A 501 23.18 -8.34 9.83
CA CYS A 501 22.95 -7.02 10.38
C CYS A 501 21.98 -7.08 11.56
N GLU A 502 22.24 -6.29 12.58
CA GLU A 502 21.41 -6.20 13.79
C GLU A 502 20.81 -4.80 13.90
N LYS A 503 19.48 -4.75 13.96
CA LYS A 503 18.68 -3.55 14.19
C LYS A 503 18.02 -3.61 15.56
N VAL A 504 17.37 -2.52 15.97
CA VAL A 504 16.60 -2.46 17.22
C VAL A 504 15.58 -3.61 17.29
N PRO A 505 15.32 -4.22 18.46
CA PRO A 505 14.35 -5.32 18.57
C PRO A 505 12.97 -4.94 18.04
N CYS A 506 12.27 -5.91 17.42
CA CYS A 506 10.95 -5.66 16.86
C CYS A 506 9.87 -5.45 17.93
N PRO A 507 8.87 -4.59 17.66
CA PRO A 507 7.71 -4.43 18.53
C PRO A 507 7.01 -5.77 18.79
N VAL A 508 6.80 -6.10 20.06
CA VAL A 508 6.02 -7.28 20.50
C VAL A 508 4.66 -6.77 20.94
N ASN A 509 3.60 -7.11 20.21
CA ASN A 509 2.24 -6.72 20.59
C ASN A 509 1.77 -7.52 21.80
N GLY A 510 1.09 -6.86 22.72
CA GLY A 510 0.50 -7.52 23.88
C GLY A 510 -0.61 -8.47 23.48
N GLN A 511 -0.66 -9.64 24.13
CA GLN A 511 -1.80 -10.55 24.04
C GLN A 511 -2.35 -10.86 25.43
N TRP A 512 -3.66 -11.11 25.47
CA TRP A 512 -4.38 -11.44 26.68
C TRP A 512 -3.90 -12.79 27.22
N GLY A 513 -3.48 -12.79 28.49
CA GLY A 513 -3.36 -14.00 29.28
C GLY A 513 -4.73 -14.62 29.58
N PRO A 514 -4.73 -15.84 30.17
CA PRO A 514 -5.96 -16.52 30.53
C PRO A 514 -6.79 -15.69 31.51
N TRP A 515 -8.11 -15.83 31.42
CA TRP A 515 -9.02 -15.26 32.42
C TRP A 515 -8.79 -15.92 33.79
N SER A 516 -8.87 -15.12 34.85
CA SER A 516 -8.96 -15.62 36.21
C SER A 516 -10.28 -16.37 36.43
N PRO A 517 -10.34 -17.23 37.47
CA PRO A 517 -11.59 -17.82 37.91
C PRO A 517 -12.62 -16.74 38.25
N TRP A 518 -13.90 -17.05 38.09
CA TRP A 518 -14.98 -16.16 38.54
C TRP A 518 -14.93 -15.97 40.05
N SER A 519 -15.17 -14.74 40.50
CA SER A 519 -15.38 -14.42 41.92
C SER A 519 -16.65 -15.07 42.46
N ALA A 520 -16.75 -15.12 43.79
CA ALA A 520 -18.00 -15.49 44.45
C ALA A 520 -19.12 -14.50 44.08
N CYS A 521 -20.35 -15.01 43.98
CA CYS A 521 -21.49 -14.16 43.70
C CYS A 521 -21.74 -13.18 44.85
N THR A 522 -22.01 -11.90 44.55
CA THR A 522 -22.25 -10.87 45.57
C THR A 522 -23.40 -11.19 46.54
N VAL A 523 -24.40 -11.95 46.09
CA VAL A 523 -25.51 -12.41 46.91
C VAL A 523 -25.76 -13.89 46.69
N THR A 524 -26.29 -14.57 47.70
CA THR A 524 -26.62 -15.99 47.64
C THR A 524 -27.97 -16.28 46.98
N CYS A 525 -28.83 -15.26 46.86
CA CYS A 525 -30.16 -15.32 46.24
C CYS A 525 -30.61 -13.90 45.83
N GLY A 526 -31.65 -13.79 45.00
CA GLY A 526 -32.22 -12.53 44.54
C GLY A 526 -31.49 -11.88 43.35
N GLY A 527 -30.49 -12.56 42.78
CA GLY A 527 -29.68 -12.05 41.66
C GLY A 527 -28.48 -11.22 42.11
N GLY A 528 -27.28 -11.77 41.93
CA GLY A 528 -26.00 -11.10 42.19
C GLY A 528 -25.13 -10.98 40.95
N ILE A 529 -23.96 -10.38 41.14
CA ILE A 529 -22.95 -10.21 40.10
C ILE A 529 -21.70 -10.98 40.52
N ARG A 530 -21.05 -11.63 39.57
CA ARG A 530 -19.71 -12.20 39.70
C ARG A 530 -18.80 -11.56 38.66
N GLU A 531 -17.52 -11.49 38.96
CA GLU A 531 -16.52 -10.82 38.15
C GLU A 531 -15.32 -11.73 37.90
N ARG A 532 -14.68 -11.59 36.74
CA ARG A 532 -13.37 -12.18 36.46
C ARG A 532 -12.49 -11.17 35.72
N SER A 533 -11.18 -11.38 35.77
CA SER A 533 -10.17 -10.46 35.22
C SER A 533 -9.13 -11.19 34.37
N ARG A 534 -8.47 -10.48 33.47
CA ARG A 534 -7.33 -10.99 32.69
C ARG A 534 -6.24 -9.93 32.59
N LEU A 535 -5.00 -10.37 32.39
CA LEU A 535 -3.84 -9.49 32.25
C LEU A 535 -3.31 -9.52 30.81
N CYS A 536 -2.76 -8.40 30.35
CA CYS A 536 -2.15 -8.27 29.03
C CYS A 536 -0.69 -8.72 29.09
N ASN A 537 -0.45 -10.02 29.30
CA ASN A 537 0.87 -10.54 29.63
C ASN A 537 1.28 -11.85 28.95
N SER A 538 0.58 -12.26 27.89
CA SER A 538 0.85 -13.53 27.21
C SER A 538 1.02 -13.40 25.69
N PRO A 539 1.97 -12.59 25.18
CA PRO A 539 3.04 -11.88 25.89
C PRO A 539 2.68 -10.44 26.31
N GLU A 540 3.50 -9.82 27.17
CA GLU A 540 3.41 -8.38 27.46
C GLU A 540 3.85 -7.53 26.25
N PRO A 541 3.23 -6.36 26.01
CA PRO A 541 3.72 -5.45 24.99
C PRO A 541 5.17 -5.01 25.27
N GLN A 542 6.06 -5.17 24.29
CA GLN A 542 7.46 -4.74 24.38
C GLN A 542 7.89 -3.98 23.13
N TYR A 543 8.97 -3.19 23.24
CA TYR A 543 9.60 -2.48 22.12
C TYR A 543 8.62 -1.63 21.28
N GLY A 544 7.64 -0.99 21.92
CA GLY A 544 6.63 -0.15 21.26
C GLY A 544 5.46 -0.91 20.62
N GLY A 545 5.29 -2.20 20.96
CA GLY A 545 4.15 -2.99 20.52
C GLY A 545 2.82 -2.51 21.11
N LYS A 546 1.72 -2.82 20.41
CA LYS A 546 0.39 -2.35 20.76
C LYS A 546 -0.10 -2.97 22.09
N PRO A 547 -0.82 -2.21 22.93
CA PRO A 547 -1.47 -2.77 24.11
C PRO A 547 -2.61 -3.73 23.70
N CYS A 548 -3.01 -4.61 24.61
CA CYS A 548 -4.13 -5.51 24.36
C CYS A 548 -5.44 -4.73 24.20
N VAL A 549 -6.22 -5.09 23.18
CA VAL A 549 -7.51 -4.47 22.89
C VAL A 549 -8.64 -5.29 23.54
N GLY A 550 -9.51 -4.62 24.30
CA GLY A 550 -10.68 -5.19 24.97
C GLY A 550 -10.67 -5.01 26.50
N ASP A 551 -11.73 -5.46 27.17
CA ASP A 551 -11.87 -5.23 28.62
C ASP A 551 -10.95 -6.13 29.45
N THR A 552 -10.36 -5.55 30.49
CA THR A 552 -9.55 -6.27 31.49
C THR A 552 -10.42 -7.04 32.49
N ARG A 553 -11.69 -6.67 32.63
CA ARG A 553 -12.64 -7.28 33.57
C ARG A 553 -13.95 -7.62 32.89
N GLN A 554 -14.57 -8.71 33.32
CA GLN A 554 -15.84 -9.18 32.81
C GLN A 554 -16.79 -9.47 33.97
N HIS A 555 -18.04 -9.05 33.82
CA HIS A 555 -19.12 -9.24 34.79
C HIS A 555 -20.17 -10.22 34.24
N ASP A 556 -20.77 -11.01 35.13
CA ASP A 556 -21.88 -11.91 34.80
C ASP A 556 -22.87 -12.00 35.97
N MET A 557 -24.14 -12.27 35.66
CA MET A 557 -25.18 -12.41 36.68
C MET A 557 -25.20 -13.84 37.25
N CYS A 558 -25.34 -13.95 38.56
CA CYS A 558 -25.39 -15.21 39.30
C CYS A 558 -26.55 -15.23 40.31
N ASN A 559 -26.90 -16.42 40.82
CA ASN A 559 -27.91 -16.60 41.87
C ASN A 559 -29.26 -15.91 41.63
N LYS A 560 -29.80 -16.02 40.41
CA LYS A 560 -31.08 -15.41 39.96
C LYS A 560 -32.34 -15.97 40.64
N LYS A 561 -32.22 -16.88 41.61
CA LYS A 561 -33.36 -17.46 42.33
C LYS A 561 -33.76 -16.55 43.48
N ASP A 562 -35.04 -16.30 43.66
CA ASP A 562 -35.56 -15.47 44.75
C ASP A 562 -35.12 -15.98 46.13
N CYS A 563 -34.87 -15.04 47.05
CA CYS A 563 -34.49 -15.37 48.41
C CYS A 563 -35.67 -15.97 49.19
N PRO A 564 -35.45 -16.98 50.05
CA PRO A 564 -36.48 -17.50 50.93
C PRO A 564 -36.90 -16.41 51.93
N ILE A 565 -38.21 -16.10 51.95
CA ILE A 565 -38.81 -15.14 52.87
C ILE A 565 -38.79 -15.75 54.28
N GLY A 566 -37.96 -15.22 55.18
CA GLY A 566 -37.89 -15.62 56.59
C GLY A 566 -39.05 -15.03 57.41
N TRP A 567 -39.72 -15.88 58.18
CA TRP A 567 -40.95 -15.60 58.95
C TRP A 567 -40.74 -14.79 60.24
N TYR A 568 -40.32 -13.53 60.16
CA TYR A 568 -40.41 -12.64 61.32
C TYR A 568 -41.09 -11.31 60.96
N LEU A 569 -42.13 -11.01 61.75
CA LEU A 569 -42.97 -9.79 61.78
C LEU A 569 -44.27 -9.80 60.94
N VAL A 570 -45.13 -10.79 61.20
CA VAL A 570 -46.59 -10.58 61.25
C VAL A 570 -47.05 -10.81 62.69
N ILE A 571 -46.81 -9.85 63.57
CA ILE A 571 -47.63 -9.65 64.77
C ILE A 571 -47.75 -8.13 64.94
N LEU A 572 -48.89 -7.57 64.52
CA LEU A 572 -49.59 -6.41 65.10
C LEU A 572 -50.69 -5.93 64.13
N TYR A 573 -51.60 -6.83 63.74
CA TYR A 573 -52.90 -6.42 63.18
C TYR A 573 -54.00 -7.37 63.64
N SER A 574 -54.28 -7.36 64.94
CA SER A 574 -55.54 -7.90 65.45
C SER A 574 -55.80 -7.50 66.90
N VAL A 575 -55.88 -6.20 67.20
CA VAL A 575 -56.87 -5.65 68.14
C VAL A 575 -57.14 -4.20 67.72
N GLY A 576 -58.36 -3.89 67.31
CA GLY A 576 -58.77 -2.52 67.04
C GLY A 576 -59.03 -1.72 68.31
N VAL A 577 -59.17 -0.40 68.10
CA VAL A 577 -59.90 0.60 68.90
C VAL A 577 -59.01 1.66 69.61
N ILE A 578 -59.35 2.94 69.31
CA ILE A 578 -58.97 4.27 69.87
C ILE A 578 -57.51 4.73 69.57
N ILE A 579 -57.19 5.90 68.99
CA ILE A 579 -57.69 7.28 69.20
C ILE A 579 -57.46 8.14 67.94
N ASN A 580 -58.53 8.79 67.46
CA ASN A 580 -58.47 10.06 66.74
C ASN A 580 -58.01 11.16 67.71
N THR A 581 -56.86 11.81 67.48
CA THR A 581 -56.66 13.23 67.81
C THR A 581 -55.37 13.76 67.18
N VAL A 582 -55.49 14.97 66.63
CA VAL A 582 -54.44 15.87 66.12
C VAL A 582 -54.07 15.69 64.64
N ILE A 583 -55.06 15.95 63.80
CA ILE A 583 -54.90 16.91 62.71
C ILE A 583 -54.52 18.26 63.34
N SER A 584 -53.30 18.71 63.08
CA SER A 584 -52.84 20.10 62.99
C SER A 584 -51.41 20.19 63.52
N LEU A 585 -50.46 20.37 62.61
CA LEU A 585 -49.59 21.55 62.60
C LEU A 585 -48.73 21.52 61.33
N MET A 586 -48.92 22.55 60.52
CA MET A 586 -48.11 22.98 59.36
C MET A 586 -48.20 22.04 58.13
N GLY A 587 -48.62 22.46 56.94
CA GLY A 587 -48.57 23.80 56.36
C GLY A 587 -48.09 23.61 54.92
N SER A 588 -48.92 24.02 53.98
CA SER A 588 -48.80 23.92 52.52
C SER A 588 -47.49 24.46 51.92
N TYR A 589 -46.85 23.67 51.05
CA TYR A 589 -46.06 24.18 49.92
C TYR A 589 -46.15 23.19 48.75
N GLU A 590 -46.78 23.62 47.65
CA GLU A 590 -46.50 23.08 46.32
C GLU A 590 -45.01 23.31 46.03
N LEU A 591 -44.32 22.30 45.49
CA LEU A 591 -43.06 22.49 44.77
C LEU A 591 -42.97 21.51 43.61
N THR A 592 -43.15 22.11 42.44
CA THR A 592 -42.72 21.74 41.11
C THR A 592 -41.61 20.69 40.99
N LEU A 593 -41.81 19.77 40.04
CA LEU A 593 -40.77 18.96 39.41
C LEU A 593 -39.55 19.82 39.04
N GLN A 594 -38.42 19.60 39.73
CA GLN A 594 -37.12 20.01 39.20
C GLN A 594 -36.03 19.01 39.60
N LYS A 595 -35.50 18.35 38.56
CA LYS A 595 -34.21 17.63 38.43
C LYS A 595 -33.66 16.89 39.66
N SER A 596 -33.59 15.57 39.51
CA SER A 596 -32.71 14.66 40.24
C SER A 596 -31.30 15.25 40.47
N ALA A 597 -31.01 15.62 41.71
CA ALA A 597 -29.66 15.74 42.22
C ALA A 597 -29.38 14.49 43.06
N ASN A 598 -28.76 13.50 42.44
CA ASN A 598 -28.17 12.35 43.12
C ASN A 598 -27.06 12.86 44.05
N TYR A 599 -27.34 12.98 45.35
CA TYR A 599 -26.28 12.99 46.35
C TYR A 599 -25.91 11.53 46.63
N ILE A 600 -24.90 11.05 45.91
CA ILE A 600 -24.24 9.78 46.20
C ILE A 600 -23.32 10.05 47.39
N PHE A 601 -23.65 9.50 48.56
CA PHE A 601 -22.66 9.36 49.62
C PHE A 601 -21.68 8.27 49.17
N VAL A 602 -20.54 8.69 48.62
CA VAL A 602 -19.43 7.78 48.30
C VAL A 602 -18.71 7.49 49.61
N CYS A 603 -18.97 6.34 50.21
CA CYS A 603 -18.08 5.80 51.24
C CYS A 603 -16.78 5.41 50.55
N GLU A 604 -15.71 6.18 50.75
CA GLU A 604 -14.39 5.75 50.31
C GLU A 604 -13.96 4.55 51.15
N PRO A 605 -13.57 3.42 50.52
CA PRO A 605 -13.13 2.24 51.25
C PRO A 605 -11.82 2.53 52.01
N GLU A 606 -11.80 2.16 53.29
CA GLU A 606 -10.65 2.34 54.18
C GLU A 606 -9.42 1.60 53.63
N ASN A 607 -8.28 2.29 53.51
CA ASN A 607 -7.04 1.73 52.94
C ASN A 607 -5.94 1.79 53.99
N PRO A 608 -5.66 0.66 54.69
CA PRO A 608 -4.68 0.64 55.77
C PRO A 608 -3.25 1.04 55.38
N CYS A 609 -2.87 0.89 54.10
CA CYS A 609 -1.56 1.32 53.59
C CYS A 609 -1.50 2.83 53.35
N LYS A 610 -2.58 3.43 52.83
CA LYS A 610 -2.69 4.89 52.62
C LYS A 610 -2.85 5.61 53.96
N ASP A 611 -3.63 5.03 54.86
CA ASP A 611 -3.97 5.58 56.17
C ASP A 611 -2.90 5.25 57.23
N LYS A 612 -1.89 4.43 56.87
CA LYS A 612 -0.78 3.96 57.72
C LYS A 612 -1.22 3.24 59.00
N THR A 613 -2.39 2.62 58.99
CA THR A 613 -2.93 1.81 60.09
C THR A 613 -2.52 0.33 60.02
N HIS A 614 -1.58 0.00 59.13
CA HIS A 614 -1.05 -1.36 58.92
C HIS A 614 -0.03 -1.82 59.96
N SER A 615 0.18 -3.14 60.05
CA SER A 615 1.13 -3.78 60.99
C SER A 615 2.44 -4.29 60.37
N CYS A 616 2.76 -3.85 59.15
CA CYS A 616 4.01 -4.22 58.45
C CYS A 616 5.29 -3.76 59.18
N HIS A 617 6.38 -4.50 58.99
CA HIS A 617 7.70 -4.13 59.51
C HIS A 617 8.18 -2.80 58.95
N LYS A 618 9.04 -2.07 59.67
CA LYS A 618 9.61 -0.78 59.23
C LYS A 618 10.38 -0.87 57.90
N SER A 619 11.02 -2.02 57.66
CA SER A 619 11.75 -2.33 56.43
C SER A 619 10.88 -3.06 55.40
N ALA A 620 9.56 -3.06 55.57
CA ALA A 620 8.60 -3.60 54.62
C ALA A 620 7.80 -2.46 53.96
N GLU A 621 7.26 -2.77 52.80
CA GLU A 621 6.28 -1.99 52.07
C GLU A 621 4.89 -2.59 52.31
N CYS A 622 3.91 -1.72 52.56
CA CYS A 622 2.51 -2.10 52.69
C CYS A 622 1.87 -2.05 51.32
N ILE A 623 1.38 -3.20 50.86
CA ILE A 623 0.72 -3.36 49.57
C ILE A 623 -0.77 -3.56 49.84
N TYR A 624 -1.58 -2.60 49.41
CA TYR A 624 -3.03 -2.68 49.57
C TYR A 624 -3.60 -3.68 48.57
N LEU A 625 -4.21 -4.74 49.08
CA LEU A 625 -4.78 -5.82 48.27
C LEU A 625 -6.25 -5.56 47.91
N GLY A 626 -6.91 -4.63 48.61
CA GLY A 626 -8.28 -4.19 48.36
C GLY A 626 -9.22 -4.45 49.53
N HIS A 627 -10.34 -3.72 49.58
CA HIS A 627 -11.30 -3.74 50.68
C HIS A 627 -11.99 -5.11 50.88
N PHE A 628 -11.99 -5.95 49.85
CA PHE A 628 -12.61 -7.29 49.86
C PHE A 628 -11.60 -8.43 50.01
N SER A 629 -10.32 -8.12 50.25
CA SER A 629 -9.29 -9.12 50.52
C SER A 629 -9.16 -9.36 52.03
N ASP A 630 -8.97 -10.61 52.43
CA ASP A 630 -8.64 -10.99 53.81
C ASP A 630 -7.29 -11.74 53.82
N PRO A 631 -6.20 -11.11 54.29
CA PRO A 631 -6.13 -9.75 54.85
C PRO A 631 -6.22 -8.65 53.79
N MET A 632 -6.74 -7.47 54.17
CA MET A 632 -6.97 -6.30 53.27
C MET A 632 -5.67 -5.71 52.65
N TYR A 633 -4.53 -6.05 53.22
CA TYR A 633 -3.19 -5.63 52.79
C TYR A 633 -2.18 -6.73 53.08
N LYS A 634 -1.08 -6.74 52.33
CA LYS A 634 0.08 -7.59 52.57
C LYS A 634 1.31 -6.72 52.83
N CYS A 635 2.23 -7.25 53.62
CA CYS A 635 3.51 -6.65 53.87
C CYS A 635 4.59 -7.40 53.08
N GLU A 636 5.51 -6.67 52.47
CA GLU A 636 6.62 -7.26 51.71
C GLU A 636 7.91 -6.54 52.05
N CYS A 637 8.98 -7.27 52.36
CA CYS A 637 10.25 -6.65 52.72
C CYS A 637 10.81 -5.86 51.54
N ARG A 638 11.35 -4.68 51.81
CA ARG A 638 11.98 -3.83 50.78
C ARG A 638 13.27 -4.49 50.29
N THR A 639 13.69 -4.15 49.07
CA THR A 639 14.95 -4.62 48.49
C THR A 639 16.12 -4.42 49.44
N GLY A 640 16.92 -5.48 49.65
CA GLY A 640 17.97 -5.55 50.68
C GLY A 640 17.52 -6.15 52.01
N TYR A 641 16.26 -6.58 52.11
CA TYR A 641 15.72 -7.28 53.27
C TYR A 641 14.84 -8.47 52.85
N ALA A 642 14.85 -9.53 53.66
CA ALA A 642 14.06 -10.75 53.44
C ALA A 642 13.30 -11.18 54.70
N GLY A 643 12.13 -11.80 54.52
CA GLY A 643 11.22 -12.24 55.58
C GLY A 643 9.76 -12.30 55.16
N ASP A 644 8.81 -12.39 56.11
CA ASP A 644 7.37 -12.45 55.83
C ASP A 644 6.69 -11.06 55.70
N GLY A 645 7.47 -9.98 55.73
CA GLY A 645 6.98 -8.61 55.67
C GLY A 645 6.45 -8.05 56.99
N ARG A 646 6.13 -8.89 57.97
CA ARG A 646 5.90 -8.47 59.38
C ARG A 646 7.21 -8.51 60.18
N ILE A 647 8.14 -9.35 59.75
CA ILE A 647 9.51 -9.45 60.22
C ILE A 647 10.41 -9.43 58.98
N CYS A 648 11.40 -8.54 58.95
CA CYS A 648 12.38 -8.46 57.86
C CYS A 648 13.80 -8.38 58.44
N GLY A 649 14.69 -9.24 57.94
CA GLY A 649 16.14 -9.22 58.21
C GLY A 649 16.91 -8.72 56.99
N GLU A 650 18.15 -8.29 57.18
CA GLU A 650 19.01 -7.86 56.08
C GLU A 650 19.33 -9.04 55.15
N ASP A 651 19.29 -8.77 53.85
CA ASP A 651 19.60 -9.70 52.75
C ASP A 651 20.57 -8.95 51.83
N SER A 652 21.86 -9.20 52.01
CA SER A 652 22.92 -8.41 51.35
C SER A 652 23.35 -9.00 50.02
N ASP A 653 23.15 -10.30 49.85
CA ASP A 653 23.37 -11.03 48.59
C ASP A 653 22.12 -11.07 47.69
N LEU A 654 20.99 -10.53 48.17
CA LEU A 654 19.72 -10.39 47.44
C LEU A 654 19.18 -11.75 46.96
N ASP A 655 19.46 -12.81 47.71
CA ASP A 655 19.04 -14.17 47.38
C ASP A 655 17.59 -14.44 47.82
N GLY A 656 16.96 -13.48 48.49
CA GLY A 656 15.61 -13.56 49.03
C GLY A 656 15.55 -14.19 50.42
N TRP A 657 16.70 -14.42 51.06
CA TRP A 657 16.83 -15.01 52.39
C TRP A 657 17.54 -14.03 53.34
N PRO A 658 17.15 -13.98 54.62
CA PRO A 658 17.83 -13.12 55.56
C PRO A 658 19.21 -13.69 55.89
N ASN A 659 20.24 -12.85 55.88
CA ASN A 659 21.62 -13.18 56.22
C ASN A 659 21.76 -13.81 57.63
N ASN A 660 20.84 -13.48 58.55
CA ASN A 660 20.83 -13.96 59.93
C ASN A 660 19.49 -14.64 60.25
N ASN A 661 19.51 -15.65 61.12
CA ASN A 661 18.30 -16.37 61.54
C ASN A 661 17.28 -15.43 62.22
N LEU A 662 16.06 -15.41 61.68
CA LEU A 662 14.92 -14.66 62.24
C LEU A 662 14.07 -15.56 63.16
N VAL A 663 13.53 -15.00 64.24
CA VAL A 663 12.59 -15.69 65.14
C VAL A 663 11.19 -15.58 64.56
N CYS A 664 10.57 -16.71 64.20
CA CYS A 664 9.33 -16.74 63.42
C CYS A 664 8.10 -17.05 64.27
N ALA A 665 6.95 -16.47 63.90
CA ALA A 665 5.65 -16.92 64.39
C ALA A 665 5.31 -18.31 63.79
N ALA A 666 4.52 -19.10 64.51
CA ALA A 666 4.17 -20.46 64.05
C ALA A 666 3.45 -20.41 62.69
N ASN A 667 4.00 -21.14 61.71
CA ASN A 667 3.63 -21.20 60.28
C ASN A 667 4.26 -20.14 59.37
N ALA A 668 5.58 -19.94 59.45
CA ALA A 668 6.32 -19.26 58.39
C ALA A 668 6.68 -20.22 57.24
N THR A 669 6.58 -19.74 55.99
CA THR A 669 6.88 -20.49 54.75
C THR A 669 8.37 -20.53 54.36
N TYR A 670 9.26 -20.09 55.26
CA TYR A 670 10.71 -20.09 55.09
C TYR A 670 11.38 -20.79 56.29
N HIS A 671 12.61 -21.30 56.10
CA HIS A 671 13.36 -21.94 57.18
C HIS A 671 13.68 -20.92 58.28
N CYS A 672 13.04 -21.09 59.44
CA CYS A 672 13.37 -20.38 60.67
C CYS A 672 13.68 -21.37 61.79
N VAL A 673 14.47 -20.93 62.76
CA VAL A 673 14.58 -21.65 64.03
C VAL A 673 13.31 -21.35 64.84
N LYS A 674 12.62 -22.42 65.26
CA LYS A 674 11.39 -22.35 66.06
C LYS A 674 11.69 -22.08 67.52
#